data_AF-A0A5C6CJH7-F1
#
_entry.id   AF-A0A5C6CJH7-F1
#
_cell.length_a   1.000
_cell.length_b   1.000
_cell.length_c   1.000
_cell.angle_alpha   90.00
_cell.angle_beta   90.00
_cell.angle_gamma   90.00
#
_symmetry.space_group_name_H-M   'P 1'
#
loop_
_entity.id
_entity.type
_entity.pdbx_description
1 polymer ?
#
loop_
_entity_poly.entity_id
_entity_poly.type
_entity_poly.pdbx_seq_one_letter_code
_entity_poly.pdbx_strand_id
1 'polypeptide(L)'
;MFPSYSNHRVKRSLVLSIQWLFMGLAIFGTSPVVGADLASRIQPLIDSFEGEVGVMIKQLETGEEFEYRSTESMPTASLIKFPLMIATYQAIEDGKLDLDQRVTLRDEDKVPGSGILTAHFSDGSELSLRDVIHLMIVYSDNTATNLVIDQVGLPSTAELMKSMGFAETVLNSKVYRRDTSIFPDRSRKYGLGSTTAKDMVSLLEKLQAGQLVSEHASKQMLAHLRACDDTSKFPRLLPPGLTVAHKTGAVSDTRTDAGIIESRDGPIALCVLTTNIEDRGWSDDNAAELLCANIAKAAYDYFHNDTDEESAGPQILKSGDTGALVEALQRTLNVRLKPSLDIGTDGDFGPQTEQAVKAFQRQESLKETGEVDAQLWAALGPLVEEQPAPDPAVFNAEKIKKQPAEKLTGPPATTCQAWAIGDSKSGNLLWGMHEDEKRDIASTTKIMTAYLVLNYAQDHPEVLDEIVEFSKRADNTGGSTAGVRAGEKISVRELLYGLLLPSGNDASVAIAEHFGPRLLGDSNVRDRDAYDCFIQAMNDMAIQLKMTSTGFKNPNGLPQEGHQSTAGDLLKLAHHAMQLPTFREYVATNQHGCTVTGPGGYQRNLAWKNTNRLLRTEGYEGIKTGTTNAAGACLVSQGTRNGESLIVVILGATSSDGRYVDARNLYRWAWQQPISEPGNGN
;
A
#
# COMPACT_ATOMS: atom_id res chain seq x y z
N MET A 1 -14.61 -18.42 87.43
CA MET A 1 -15.36 -17.18 87.11
C MET A 1 -14.42 -16.18 86.45
N PHE A 2 -14.92 -15.42 85.49
CA PHE A 2 -14.35 -14.15 84.96
C PHE A 2 -14.38 -13.04 86.07
N PRO A 3 -13.82 -11.79 85.92
CA PRO A 3 -13.75 -10.99 84.67
C PRO A 3 -12.67 -9.90 84.42
N SER A 4 -12.46 -9.57 83.11
CA SER A 4 -12.24 -8.22 82.50
C SER A 4 -10.93 -7.41 82.74
N TYR A 5 -10.52 -6.36 81.99
CA TYR A 5 -11.13 -5.54 80.89
C TYR A 5 -10.05 -4.87 79.95
N SER A 6 -10.42 -4.53 78.69
CA SER A 6 -9.96 -3.39 77.82
C SER A 6 -8.45 -3.20 77.43
N ASN A 7 -8.00 -3.31 76.16
CA ASN A 7 -8.03 -2.35 75.01
C ASN A 7 -7.25 -1.00 75.18
N HIS A 8 -6.47 -0.43 74.23
CA HIS A 8 -5.96 -0.85 72.89
C HIS A 8 -4.94 0.18 72.28
N ARG A 9 -3.85 -0.28 71.57
CA ARG A 9 -3.10 0.39 70.43
C ARG A 9 -2.45 1.80 70.61
N VAL A 10 -1.42 2.34 69.89
CA VAL A 10 -0.43 2.00 68.80
C VAL A 10 0.57 3.21 68.68
N LYS A 11 1.91 3.14 68.41
CA LYS A 11 2.66 3.06 67.10
C LYS A 11 4.17 3.42 67.24
N ARG A 12 4.97 3.15 66.17
CA ARG A 12 6.29 3.74 65.71
C ARG A 12 7.63 3.06 66.08
N SER A 13 8.67 3.37 65.28
CA SER A 13 9.87 2.54 64.94
C SER A 13 11.21 3.32 65.02
N LEU A 14 12.32 2.77 64.44
CA LEU A 14 13.75 3.25 64.31
C LEU A 14 14.67 2.87 65.52
N VAL A 15 15.99 2.53 65.47
CA VAL A 15 17.18 2.83 64.58
C VAL A 15 18.30 1.71 64.65
N LEU A 16 19.14 1.58 63.58
CA LEU A 16 20.52 1.00 63.34
C LEU A 16 21.26 0.10 64.40
N SER A 17 22.19 -0.84 64.06
CA SER A 17 23.52 -0.62 63.40
C SER A 17 24.33 -1.90 63.00
N ILE A 18 24.99 -1.90 61.82
CA ILE A 18 26.43 -2.22 61.47
C ILE A 18 27.13 -3.55 61.99
N GLN A 19 28.08 -4.27 61.34
CA GLN A 19 28.59 -4.58 59.95
C GLN A 19 29.88 -5.51 60.04
N TRP A 20 30.45 -6.03 58.91
CA TRP A 20 31.79 -6.71 58.71
C TRP A 20 31.96 -8.21 59.14
N LEU A 21 32.68 -9.14 58.45
CA LEU A 21 33.31 -9.24 57.10
C LEU A 21 33.91 -10.67 56.78
N PHE A 22 33.87 -11.16 55.50
CA PHE A 22 34.76 -12.15 54.79
C PHE A 22 35.14 -13.53 55.41
N MET A 23 35.57 -14.58 54.66
CA MET A 23 35.46 -15.04 53.25
C MET A 23 35.90 -16.52 53.17
N GLY A 24 35.33 -17.34 52.27
CA GLY A 24 35.80 -18.71 52.04
C GLY A 24 35.06 -19.37 50.86
N LEU A 25 35.80 -19.82 49.84
CA LEU A 25 35.24 -20.22 48.54
C LEU A 25 34.46 -21.55 48.58
N ALA A 26 33.33 -21.59 47.88
CA ALA A 26 32.78 -22.81 47.28
C ALA A 26 32.58 -22.56 45.79
N ILE A 27 33.17 -23.40 44.94
CA ILE A 27 33.01 -23.34 43.48
C ILE A 27 31.63 -23.91 43.15
N PHE A 28 30.69 -23.06 42.78
CA PHE A 28 29.50 -23.48 42.04
C PHE A 28 29.74 -23.26 40.56
N GLY A 29 29.62 -24.32 39.77
CA GLY A 29 29.55 -24.19 38.32
C GLY A 29 28.33 -23.36 37.97
N THR A 30 28.53 -22.30 37.19
CA THR A 30 27.44 -21.50 36.64
C THR A 30 26.64 -22.37 35.68
N SER A 31 25.36 -22.59 35.98
CA SER A 31 24.40 -23.06 34.98
C SER A 31 24.47 -22.14 33.75
N PRO A 32 24.33 -22.67 32.52
CA PRO A 32 24.20 -21.80 31.36
C PRO A 32 22.98 -20.90 31.53
N VAL A 33 23.10 -19.65 31.07
CA VAL A 33 21.95 -18.75 30.94
C VAL A 33 20.98 -19.39 29.96
N VAL A 34 19.75 -19.63 30.39
CA VAL A 34 18.72 -20.24 29.54
C VAL A 34 18.24 -19.18 28.54
N GLY A 35 18.74 -19.26 27.31
CA GLY A 35 18.13 -18.57 26.18
C GLY A 35 16.72 -19.11 25.92
N ALA A 36 15.80 -18.23 25.57
CA ALA A 36 14.42 -18.60 25.25
C ALA A 36 14.39 -19.47 23.98
N ASP A 37 13.77 -20.65 24.03
CA ASP A 37 13.68 -21.59 22.90
C ASP A 37 12.63 -21.14 21.85
N LEU A 38 12.65 -21.74 20.66
CA LEU A 38 11.68 -21.41 19.60
C LEU A 38 10.23 -21.60 20.05
N ALA A 39 9.96 -22.64 20.86
CA ALA A 39 8.63 -22.91 21.38
C ALA A 39 8.10 -21.76 22.24
N SER A 40 8.93 -21.15 23.09
CA SER A 40 8.55 -20.01 23.92
C SER A 40 8.15 -18.75 23.15
N ARG A 41 8.56 -18.63 21.88
CA ARG A 41 8.17 -17.54 20.97
C ARG A 41 6.90 -17.85 20.17
N ILE A 42 6.73 -19.10 19.74
CA ILE A 42 5.61 -19.51 18.87
C ILE A 42 4.37 -19.89 19.66
N GLN A 43 4.51 -20.61 20.79
CA GLN A 43 3.37 -21.14 21.55
C GLN A 43 2.40 -20.03 22.05
N PRO A 44 2.86 -18.87 22.56
CA PRO A 44 1.94 -17.81 23.00
C PRO A 44 1.06 -17.24 21.88
N LEU A 45 1.58 -17.20 20.63
CA LEU A 45 0.82 -16.75 19.46
C LEU A 45 -0.33 -17.73 19.16
N ILE A 46 -0.03 -19.03 19.18
CA ILE A 46 -1.01 -20.11 18.99
C ILE A 46 -2.05 -20.12 20.11
N ASP A 47 -1.63 -20.01 21.37
CA ASP A 47 -2.51 -20.03 22.54
C ASP A 47 -3.44 -18.81 22.61
N SER A 48 -3.05 -17.69 21.99
CA SER A 48 -3.85 -16.46 21.90
C SER A 48 -4.87 -16.45 20.76
N PHE A 49 -4.84 -17.45 19.87
CA PHE A 49 -5.63 -17.44 18.64
C PHE A 49 -6.96 -18.18 18.75
N GLU A 50 -8.04 -17.53 18.32
CA GLU A 50 -9.40 -18.07 18.34
C GLU A 50 -9.70 -18.87 17.04
N GLY A 51 -9.21 -20.12 17.02
CA GLY A 51 -9.47 -21.09 15.95
C GLY A 51 -8.62 -22.36 16.09
N GLU A 52 -8.70 -23.26 15.10
CA GLU A 52 -7.82 -24.42 14.98
C GLU A 52 -6.56 -24.07 14.20
N VAL A 53 -5.39 -24.50 14.69
CA VAL A 53 -4.07 -24.14 14.15
C VAL A 53 -3.18 -25.38 14.00
N GLY A 54 -2.49 -25.49 12.87
CA GLY A 54 -1.41 -26.44 12.62
C GLY A 54 -0.15 -25.72 12.12
N VAL A 55 1.00 -25.98 12.75
CA VAL A 55 2.28 -25.33 12.46
C VAL A 55 3.38 -26.36 12.32
N MET A 56 4.22 -26.15 11.30
CA MET A 56 5.54 -26.77 11.17
C MET A 56 6.53 -25.66 10.79
N ILE A 57 7.67 -25.61 11.47
CA ILE A 57 8.79 -24.70 11.17
C ILE A 57 10.06 -25.53 11.19
N LYS A 58 10.97 -25.33 10.23
CA LYS A 58 12.27 -26.00 10.18
C LYS A 58 13.33 -25.10 9.54
N GLN A 59 14.44 -24.89 10.24
CA GLN A 59 15.66 -24.32 9.64
C GLN A 59 16.37 -25.47 8.90
N LEU A 60 16.59 -25.31 7.59
CA LEU A 60 16.96 -26.41 6.68
C LEU A 60 18.45 -26.81 6.71
N GLU A 61 19.32 -26.00 7.32
CA GLU A 61 20.76 -26.27 7.48
C GLU A 61 21.10 -26.87 8.85
N THR A 62 20.51 -26.37 9.94
CA THR A 62 20.70 -26.89 11.30
C THR A 62 19.80 -28.09 11.59
N GLY A 63 18.66 -28.19 10.88
CA GLY A 63 17.63 -29.19 11.12
C GLY A 63 16.78 -28.92 12.38
N GLU A 64 16.91 -27.76 13.01
CA GLU A 64 16.09 -27.38 14.15
C GLU A 64 14.64 -27.11 13.72
N GLU A 65 13.69 -27.66 14.47
CA GLU A 65 12.27 -27.70 14.10
C GLU A 65 11.31 -27.39 15.27
N PHE A 66 10.12 -26.87 14.93
CA PHE A 66 9.00 -26.71 15.85
C PHE A 66 7.73 -27.31 15.22
N GLU A 67 7.01 -28.11 16.00
CA GLU A 67 5.78 -28.79 15.60
C GLU A 67 4.62 -28.49 16.56
N TYR A 68 3.52 -27.99 16.02
CA TYR A 68 2.23 -27.91 16.73
C TYR A 68 1.14 -28.47 15.83
N ARG A 69 0.55 -29.61 16.20
CA ARG A 69 -0.46 -30.34 15.38
C ARG A 69 -0.02 -30.55 13.91
N SER A 70 1.27 -30.66 13.69
CA SER A 70 1.93 -30.66 12.38
C SER A 70 1.41 -31.73 11.41
N THR A 71 0.94 -32.86 11.95
CA THR A 71 0.42 -34.03 11.23
C THR A 71 -1.12 -34.06 11.12
N GLU A 72 -1.83 -33.07 11.66
CA GLU A 72 -3.28 -32.98 11.52
C GLU A 72 -3.66 -32.50 10.12
N SER A 73 -4.69 -33.13 9.56
CA SER A 73 -5.17 -32.87 8.20
C SER A 73 -6.22 -31.76 8.21
N MET A 74 -5.88 -30.62 7.62
CA MET A 74 -6.63 -29.35 7.67
C MET A 74 -6.97 -28.85 6.25
N PRO A 75 -8.00 -27.97 6.08
CA PRO A 75 -8.29 -27.35 4.79
C PRO A 75 -7.13 -26.49 4.29
N THR A 76 -6.87 -26.52 2.98
CA THR A 76 -5.79 -25.73 2.35
C THR A 76 -6.22 -24.36 1.86
N ALA A 77 -7.52 -24.15 1.61
CA ALA A 77 -7.97 -23.13 0.66
C ALA A 77 -7.13 -23.19 -0.64
N SER A 78 -6.56 -22.05 -1.09
CA SER A 78 -5.71 -21.99 -2.30
C SER A 78 -4.27 -22.51 -2.14
N LEU A 79 -3.81 -22.90 -0.94
CA LEU A 79 -2.45 -23.47 -0.75
C LEU A 79 -2.25 -24.77 -1.56
N ILE A 80 -3.32 -25.54 -1.84
CA ILE A 80 -3.26 -26.75 -2.68
C ILE A 80 -2.74 -26.50 -4.11
N LYS A 81 -2.71 -25.24 -4.56
CA LYS A 81 -2.12 -24.85 -5.85
C LYS A 81 -0.61 -25.13 -5.91
N PHE A 82 0.09 -25.17 -4.78
CA PHE A 82 1.50 -25.61 -4.74
C PHE A 82 1.63 -27.12 -5.10
N PRO A 83 0.98 -28.08 -4.40
CA PRO A 83 0.91 -29.47 -4.84
C PRO A 83 0.43 -29.69 -6.29
N LEU A 84 -0.54 -28.90 -6.77
CA LEU A 84 -0.98 -28.94 -8.17
C LEU A 84 0.13 -28.51 -9.15
N MET A 85 0.91 -27.49 -8.81
CA MET A 85 2.10 -27.12 -9.59
C MET A 85 3.13 -28.25 -9.60
N ILE A 86 3.39 -28.92 -8.46
CA ILE A 86 4.30 -30.07 -8.40
C ILE A 86 3.85 -31.19 -9.34
N ALA A 87 2.56 -31.53 -9.33
CA ALA A 87 1.99 -32.54 -10.23
C ALA A 87 2.11 -32.15 -11.71
N THR A 88 1.97 -30.85 -12.01
CA THR A 88 2.11 -30.33 -13.37
C THR A 88 3.56 -30.39 -13.84
N TYR A 89 4.51 -30.01 -13.00
CA TYR A 89 5.94 -30.13 -13.31
C TYR A 89 6.40 -31.59 -13.42
N GLN A 90 5.84 -32.52 -12.63
CA GLN A 90 6.10 -33.96 -12.82
C GLN A 90 5.57 -34.44 -14.17
N ALA A 91 4.39 -34.00 -14.60
CA ALA A 91 3.86 -34.35 -15.92
C ALA A 91 4.70 -33.75 -17.07
N ILE A 92 5.34 -32.60 -16.87
CA ILE A 92 6.30 -32.01 -17.82
C ILE A 92 7.59 -32.84 -17.88
N GLU A 93 8.17 -33.20 -16.73
CA GLU A 93 9.37 -34.06 -16.64
C GLU A 93 9.13 -35.45 -17.24
N ASP A 94 7.93 -36.01 -17.05
CA ASP A 94 7.46 -37.25 -17.69
C ASP A 94 7.23 -37.13 -19.21
N GLY A 95 7.36 -35.94 -19.80
CA GLY A 95 7.14 -35.67 -21.23
C GLY A 95 5.66 -35.71 -21.67
N LYS A 96 4.71 -35.54 -20.72
CA LYS A 96 3.26 -35.56 -20.99
C LYS A 96 2.69 -34.17 -21.30
N LEU A 97 3.36 -33.11 -20.85
CA LEU A 97 3.00 -31.70 -21.05
C LEU A 97 4.25 -30.90 -21.44
N ASP A 98 4.05 -29.77 -22.12
CA ASP A 98 5.10 -28.80 -22.45
C ASP A 98 4.74 -27.44 -21.84
N LEU A 99 5.72 -26.77 -21.21
CA LEU A 99 5.55 -25.43 -20.64
C LEU A 99 5.16 -24.37 -21.68
N ASP A 100 5.62 -24.53 -22.92
CA ASP A 100 5.37 -23.58 -24.01
C ASP A 100 4.11 -23.94 -24.83
N GLN A 101 3.39 -25.02 -24.48
CA GLN A 101 2.12 -25.36 -25.12
C GLN A 101 1.05 -24.28 -24.85
N ARG A 102 0.20 -24.02 -25.86
CA ARG A 102 -0.86 -23.02 -25.75
C ARG A 102 -2.09 -23.58 -25.04
N VAL A 103 -2.56 -22.83 -24.06
CA VAL A 103 -3.82 -23.04 -23.35
C VAL A 103 -4.76 -21.90 -23.76
N THR A 104 -5.87 -22.26 -24.40
CA THR A 104 -6.91 -21.31 -24.79
C THR A 104 -7.86 -21.08 -23.62
N LEU A 105 -7.99 -19.83 -23.16
CA LEU A 105 -9.02 -19.42 -22.21
C LEU A 105 -10.37 -19.29 -22.92
N ARG A 106 -11.40 -19.97 -22.41
CA ARG A 106 -12.79 -19.79 -22.86
C ARG A 106 -13.64 -19.12 -21.79
N ASP A 107 -14.75 -18.52 -22.21
CA ASP A 107 -15.73 -17.96 -21.26
C ASP A 107 -16.35 -19.02 -20.32
N GLU A 108 -16.39 -20.31 -20.71
CA GLU A 108 -16.87 -21.41 -19.86
C GLU A 108 -15.90 -21.77 -18.71
N ASP A 109 -14.61 -21.48 -18.87
CA ASP A 109 -13.56 -21.75 -17.89
C ASP A 109 -13.54 -20.73 -16.75
N LYS A 110 -14.03 -19.51 -17.03
CA LYS A 110 -13.98 -18.36 -16.13
C LYS A 110 -14.80 -18.60 -14.86
N VAL A 111 -14.13 -18.43 -13.72
CA VAL A 111 -14.71 -18.53 -12.37
C VAL A 111 -14.42 -17.27 -11.55
N PRO A 112 -15.27 -16.94 -10.55
CA PRO A 112 -15.09 -15.75 -9.72
C PRO A 112 -13.94 -15.91 -8.70
N GLY A 113 -13.76 -14.88 -7.85
CA GLY A 113 -12.74 -14.83 -6.80
C GLY A 113 -11.41 -14.25 -7.29
N SER A 114 -10.31 -14.63 -6.66
CA SER A 114 -8.95 -14.20 -7.00
C SER A 114 -8.54 -14.59 -8.42
N GLY A 115 -7.87 -13.66 -9.12
CA GLY A 115 -7.34 -13.85 -10.46
C GLY A 115 -7.51 -12.63 -11.36
N ILE A 116 -6.80 -12.64 -12.49
CA ILE A 116 -6.88 -11.61 -13.52
C ILE A 116 -7.56 -12.11 -14.80
N LEU A 117 -7.55 -13.42 -15.07
CA LEU A 117 -8.07 -13.98 -16.33
C LEU A 117 -9.57 -13.74 -16.51
N THR A 118 -10.35 -13.85 -15.44
CA THR A 118 -11.82 -13.67 -15.49
C THR A 118 -12.21 -12.24 -15.86
N ALA A 119 -11.51 -11.23 -15.33
CA ALA A 119 -11.89 -9.82 -15.44
C ALA A 119 -11.21 -9.07 -16.59
N HIS A 120 -10.05 -9.54 -17.06
CA HIS A 120 -9.19 -8.75 -17.97
C HIS A 120 -8.86 -9.44 -19.30
N PHE A 121 -9.21 -10.72 -19.49
CA PHE A 121 -8.88 -11.46 -20.72
C PHE A 121 -10.15 -11.89 -21.48
N SER A 122 -10.12 -11.76 -22.80
CA SER A 122 -11.24 -12.10 -23.69
C SER A 122 -11.33 -13.61 -23.94
N ASP A 123 -12.52 -14.09 -24.32
CA ASP A 123 -12.71 -15.43 -24.89
C ASP A 123 -11.74 -15.68 -26.06
N GLY A 124 -11.19 -16.90 -26.15
CA GLY A 124 -10.21 -17.29 -27.16
C GLY A 124 -8.77 -16.80 -26.93
N SER A 125 -8.47 -16.14 -25.80
CA SER A 125 -7.10 -15.72 -25.47
C SER A 125 -6.18 -16.94 -25.29
N GLU A 126 -5.00 -16.95 -25.93
CA GLU A 126 -4.01 -18.02 -25.79
C GLU A 126 -2.84 -17.62 -24.90
N LEU A 127 -2.55 -18.44 -23.90
CA LEU A 127 -1.44 -18.28 -22.95
C LEU A 127 -0.52 -19.50 -23.01
N SER A 128 0.75 -19.38 -22.63
CA SER A 128 1.58 -20.60 -22.44
C SER A 128 1.19 -21.29 -21.13
N LEU A 129 1.34 -22.61 -21.04
CA LEU A 129 1.12 -23.32 -19.77
C LEU A 129 2.00 -22.76 -18.64
N ARG A 130 3.22 -22.31 -18.95
CA ARG A 130 4.10 -21.57 -18.02
C ARG A 130 3.42 -20.32 -17.45
N ASP A 131 2.77 -19.51 -18.29
CA ASP A 131 2.05 -18.31 -17.86
C ASP A 131 0.83 -18.67 -17.01
N VAL A 132 0.07 -19.71 -17.38
CA VAL A 132 -1.10 -20.15 -16.61
C VAL A 132 -0.68 -20.67 -15.22
N ILE A 133 0.40 -21.45 -15.12
CA ILE A 133 0.99 -21.85 -13.83
C ILE A 133 1.45 -20.62 -13.03
N HIS A 134 2.06 -19.64 -13.69
CA HIS A 134 2.48 -18.40 -13.04
C HIS A 134 1.29 -17.64 -12.43
N LEU A 135 0.22 -17.39 -13.19
CA LEU A 135 -0.99 -16.73 -12.69
C LEU A 135 -1.68 -17.52 -11.55
N MET A 136 -1.67 -18.85 -11.63
CA MET A 136 -2.21 -19.74 -10.58
C MET A 136 -1.48 -19.58 -9.25
N ILE A 137 -0.16 -19.35 -9.26
CA ILE A 137 0.64 -19.20 -8.04
C ILE A 137 0.68 -17.73 -7.58
N VAL A 138 0.99 -16.81 -8.49
CA VAL A 138 1.26 -15.39 -8.21
C VAL A 138 0.03 -14.66 -7.71
N TYR A 139 -1.04 -14.62 -8.54
CA TYR A 139 -2.30 -13.94 -8.21
C TYR A 139 -3.33 -14.87 -7.57
N SER A 140 -2.93 -16.12 -7.27
CA SER A 140 -3.85 -17.17 -6.85
C SER A 140 -5.04 -17.32 -7.81
N ASP A 141 -4.82 -17.22 -9.13
CA ASP A 141 -5.90 -17.12 -10.11
C ASP A 141 -6.72 -18.42 -10.19
N ASN A 142 -8.02 -18.33 -9.92
CA ASN A 142 -8.92 -19.49 -9.85
C ASN A 142 -9.28 -20.07 -11.23
N THR A 143 -9.32 -19.23 -12.26
CA THR A 143 -9.53 -19.65 -13.64
C THR A 143 -8.27 -20.33 -14.16
N ALA A 144 -7.10 -19.76 -13.91
CA ALA A 144 -5.81 -20.39 -14.22
C ALA A 144 -5.65 -21.74 -13.49
N THR A 145 -6.09 -21.82 -12.23
CA THR A 145 -6.10 -23.10 -11.47
C THR A 145 -6.92 -24.17 -12.19
N ASN A 146 -8.12 -23.82 -12.65
CA ASN A 146 -8.98 -24.75 -13.39
C ASN A 146 -8.37 -25.17 -14.73
N LEU A 147 -7.77 -24.24 -15.47
CA LEU A 147 -7.06 -24.52 -16.72
C LEU A 147 -5.87 -25.48 -16.50
N VAL A 148 -5.07 -25.30 -15.44
CA VAL A 148 -3.99 -26.24 -15.08
C VAL A 148 -4.55 -27.62 -14.74
N ILE A 149 -5.63 -27.70 -13.95
CA ILE A 149 -6.31 -28.98 -13.64
C ILE A 149 -6.75 -29.70 -14.91
N ASP A 150 -7.23 -28.98 -15.93
CA ASP A 150 -7.65 -29.57 -17.20
C ASP A 150 -6.47 -30.06 -18.05
N GLN A 151 -5.27 -29.49 -17.89
CA GLN A 151 -4.05 -30.00 -18.55
C GLN A 151 -3.50 -31.25 -17.85
N VAL A 152 -3.37 -31.21 -16.51
CA VAL A 152 -2.69 -32.28 -15.75
C VAL A 152 -3.62 -33.42 -15.32
N GLY A 153 -4.94 -33.18 -15.27
CA GLY A 153 -5.95 -34.08 -14.73
C GLY A 153 -6.14 -33.94 -13.21
N LEU A 154 -7.40 -33.88 -12.77
CA LEU A 154 -7.77 -33.69 -11.36
C LEU A 154 -7.20 -34.77 -10.39
N PRO A 155 -7.13 -36.09 -10.72
CA PRO A 155 -6.55 -37.10 -9.83
C PRO A 155 -5.05 -36.94 -9.59
N SER A 156 -4.31 -36.38 -10.57
CA SER A 156 -2.85 -36.42 -10.65
C SER A 156 -2.14 -35.82 -9.45
N THR A 157 -2.74 -34.80 -8.82
CA THR A 157 -2.20 -34.21 -7.58
C THR A 157 -2.26 -35.20 -6.43
N ALA A 158 -3.42 -35.82 -6.18
CA ALA A 158 -3.58 -36.77 -5.07
C ALA A 158 -2.80 -38.06 -5.29
N GLU A 159 -2.70 -38.54 -6.54
CA GLU A 159 -1.91 -39.72 -6.91
C GLU A 159 -0.41 -39.48 -6.70
N LEU A 160 0.12 -38.35 -7.18
CA LEU A 160 1.53 -38.00 -6.98
C LEU A 160 1.86 -37.82 -5.50
N MET A 161 1.10 -37.00 -4.77
CA MET A 161 1.33 -36.75 -3.34
C MET A 161 1.33 -38.05 -2.53
N LYS A 162 0.36 -38.94 -2.78
CA LYS A 162 0.33 -40.28 -2.18
C LYS A 162 1.56 -41.12 -2.54
N SER A 163 2.04 -41.09 -3.78
CA SER A 163 3.24 -41.84 -4.18
C SER A 163 4.52 -41.32 -3.51
N MET A 164 4.56 -40.03 -3.15
CA MET A 164 5.65 -39.37 -2.43
C MET A 164 5.56 -39.53 -0.89
N GLY A 165 4.47 -40.10 -0.37
CA GLY A 165 4.21 -40.31 1.06
C GLY A 165 3.26 -39.29 1.71
N PHE A 166 2.82 -38.27 0.98
CA PHE A 166 1.99 -37.15 1.46
C PHE A 166 0.49 -37.42 1.26
N ALA A 167 -0.01 -38.54 1.78
CA ALA A 167 -1.34 -39.05 1.47
C ALA A 167 -2.52 -38.17 1.96
N GLU A 168 -2.28 -37.21 2.86
CA GLU A 168 -3.28 -36.24 3.32
C GLU A 168 -3.32 -34.96 2.45
N THR A 169 -2.29 -34.75 1.62
CA THR A 169 -2.23 -33.66 0.64
C THR A 169 -3.06 -34.02 -0.59
N VAL A 170 -4.29 -33.51 -0.65
CA VAL A 170 -5.31 -33.94 -1.63
C VAL A 170 -6.03 -32.72 -2.23
N LEU A 171 -6.04 -32.63 -3.55
CA LEU A 171 -6.95 -31.75 -4.31
C LEU A 171 -8.26 -32.50 -4.55
N ASN A 172 -9.38 -31.92 -4.11
CA ASN A 172 -10.67 -32.61 -4.14
C ASN A 172 -11.46 -32.36 -5.43
N SER A 173 -11.50 -31.11 -5.92
CA SER A 173 -12.35 -30.66 -7.04
C SER A 173 -11.72 -29.51 -7.81
N LYS A 174 -12.30 -29.14 -8.96
CA LYS A 174 -12.07 -27.84 -9.60
C LYS A 174 -12.60 -26.69 -8.71
N VAL A 175 -12.00 -25.51 -8.85
CA VAL A 175 -12.33 -24.29 -8.08
C VAL A 175 -13.70 -23.77 -8.52
N TYR A 176 -14.56 -23.40 -7.55
CA TYR A 176 -15.99 -23.06 -7.75
C TYR A 176 -16.85 -24.13 -8.46
N ARG A 177 -16.34 -25.36 -8.59
CA ARG A 177 -17.02 -26.50 -9.26
C ARG A 177 -16.98 -27.75 -8.36
N ARG A 178 -17.54 -27.66 -7.14
CA ARG A 178 -17.51 -28.75 -6.13
C ARG A 178 -18.19 -30.04 -6.61
N ASP A 179 -19.10 -29.93 -7.56
CA ASP A 179 -19.72 -31.03 -8.31
C ASP A 179 -18.72 -31.93 -9.05
N THR A 180 -17.55 -31.41 -9.42
CA THR A 180 -16.45 -32.19 -10.04
C THR A 180 -15.65 -33.04 -9.04
N SER A 181 -16.03 -33.07 -7.76
CA SER A 181 -15.21 -33.68 -6.70
C SER A 181 -15.02 -35.19 -6.88
N ILE A 182 -13.75 -35.60 -6.95
CA ILE A 182 -13.34 -37.02 -6.93
C ILE A 182 -13.26 -37.60 -5.50
N PHE A 183 -13.33 -36.74 -4.47
CA PHE A 183 -13.41 -37.14 -3.07
C PHE A 183 -14.56 -36.40 -2.35
N PRO A 184 -15.84 -36.78 -2.57
CA PRO A 184 -16.99 -36.01 -2.07
C PRO A 184 -17.00 -35.78 -0.56
N ASP A 185 -16.61 -36.78 0.25
CA ASP A 185 -16.53 -36.65 1.71
C ASP A 185 -15.40 -35.70 2.16
N ARG A 186 -14.21 -35.81 1.55
CA ARG A 186 -13.11 -34.88 1.83
C ARG A 186 -13.45 -33.47 1.38
N SER A 187 -14.14 -33.29 0.26
CA SER A 187 -14.56 -31.96 -0.21
C SER A 187 -15.65 -31.32 0.66
N ARG A 188 -16.53 -32.13 1.26
CA ARG A 188 -17.45 -31.65 2.30
C ARG A 188 -16.71 -31.17 3.56
N LYS A 189 -15.66 -31.87 3.99
CA LYS A 189 -14.91 -31.55 5.21
C LYS A 189 -13.87 -30.43 5.03
N TYR A 190 -13.16 -30.42 3.91
CA TYR A 190 -11.97 -29.59 3.67
C TYR A 190 -12.09 -28.64 2.47
N GLY A 191 -13.25 -28.61 1.80
CA GLY A 191 -13.46 -27.74 0.65
C GLY A 191 -12.61 -28.14 -0.56
N LEU A 192 -11.79 -27.21 -1.06
CA LEU A 192 -11.01 -27.38 -2.29
C LEU A 192 -9.93 -28.47 -2.15
N GLY A 193 -9.26 -28.53 -1.00
CA GLY A 193 -8.18 -29.47 -0.75
C GLY A 193 -7.79 -29.54 0.72
N SER A 194 -6.98 -30.54 1.07
CA SER A 194 -6.44 -30.77 2.41
C SER A 194 -4.94 -30.96 2.38
N THR A 195 -4.28 -30.76 3.52
CA THR A 195 -2.85 -31.04 3.74
C THR A 195 -2.58 -31.21 5.24
N THR A 196 -1.39 -31.70 5.60
CA THR A 196 -0.78 -31.44 6.91
C THR A 196 0.27 -30.33 6.80
N ALA A 197 0.68 -29.71 7.92
CA ALA A 197 1.76 -28.73 7.92
C ALA A 197 3.13 -29.40 7.69
N LYS A 198 3.29 -30.63 8.18
CA LYS A 198 4.49 -31.47 7.99
C LYS A 198 4.68 -31.90 6.54
N ASP A 199 3.60 -32.23 5.83
CA ASP A 199 3.63 -32.52 4.38
C ASP A 199 4.20 -31.32 3.61
N MET A 200 3.65 -30.11 3.86
CA MET A 200 4.07 -28.90 3.17
C MET A 200 5.54 -28.54 3.43
N VAL A 201 6.00 -28.58 4.69
CA VAL A 201 7.43 -28.31 4.99
C VAL A 201 8.35 -29.40 4.42
N SER A 202 7.91 -30.67 4.38
CA SER A 202 8.67 -31.75 3.73
C SER A 202 8.78 -31.57 2.20
N LEU A 203 7.74 -31.03 1.55
CA LEU A 203 7.77 -30.67 0.13
C LEU A 203 8.69 -29.47 -0.13
N LEU A 204 8.67 -28.47 0.76
CA LEU A 204 9.53 -27.28 0.69
C LEU A 204 11.02 -27.61 0.94
N GLU A 205 11.32 -28.52 1.87
CA GLU A 205 12.68 -29.05 2.07
C GLU A 205 13.21 -29.73 0.80
N LYS A 206 12.38 -30.56 0.15
CA LYS A 206 12.73 -31.17 -1.15
C LYS A 206 12.89 -30.14 -2.27
N LEU A 207 12.07 -29.10 -2.29
CA LEU A 207 12.17 -28.00 -3.26
C LEU A 207 13.50 -27.26 -3.11
N GLN A 208 13.85 -26.86 -1.89
CA GLN A 208 15.09 -26.14 -1.59
C GLN A 208 16.33 -26.99 -1.92
N ALA A 209 16.27 -28.29 -1.66
CA ALA A 209 17.35 -29.23 -1.98
C ALA A 209 17.49 -29.53 -3.48
N GLY A 210 16.61 -29.02 -4.35
CA GLY A 210 16.59 -29.34 -5.79
C GLY A 210 16.14 -30.78 -6.09
N GLN A 211 15.43 -31.42 -5.15
CA GLN A 211 15.02 -32.83 -5.18
C GLN A 211 13.52 -33.01 -5.43
N LEU A 212 12.79 -31.92 -5.72
CA LEU A 212 11.36 -31.97 -6.02
C LEU A 212 11.14 -32.03 -7.53
N VAL A 213 10.65 -33.18 -8.00
CA VAL A 213 10.59 -33.57 -9.44
C VAL A 213 11.99 -33.71 -10.05
N SER A 214 12.68 -32.58 -10.27
CA SER A 214 14.05 -32.50 -10.76
C SER A 214 14.70 -31.18 -10.29
N GLU A 215 16.02 -31.04 -10.42
CA GLU A 215 16.73 -29.80 -10.05
C GLU A 215 16.24 -28.61 -10.91
N HIS A 216 15.93 -28.86 -12.19
CA HIS A 216 15.41 -27.84 -13.10
C HIS A 216 13.98 -27.44 -12.73
N ALA A 217 13.09 -28.42 -12.56
CA ALA A 217 11.71 -28.18 -12.14
C ALA A 217 11.65 -27.49 -10.77
N SER A 218 12.49 -27.89 -9.81
CA SER A 218 12.60 -27.24 -8.49
C SER A 218 12.95 -25.75 -8.63
N LYS A 219 13.93 -25.40 -9.47
CA LYS A 219 14.31 -24.00 -9.71
C LYS A 219 13.18 -23.18 -10.34
N GLN A 220 12.40 -23.76 -11.25
CA GLN A 220 11.26 -23.07 -11.87
C GLN A 220 10.07 -22.93 -10.90
N MET A 221 9.73 -23.98 -10.15
CA MET A 221 8.71 -23.92 -9.09
C MET A 221 9.05 -22.89 -8.01
N LEU A 222 10.30 -22.84 -7.56
CA LEU A 222 10.77 -21.85 -6.59
C LEU A 222 10.67 -20.42 -7.17
N ALA A 223 10.94 -20.22 -8.46
CA ALA A 223 10.75 -18.93 -9.12
C ALA A 223 9.27 -18.48 -9.16
N HIS A 224 8.32 -19.40 -9.33
CA HIS A 224 6.89 -19.07 -9.21
C HIS A 224 6.50 -18.69 -7.78
N LEU A 225 6.98 -19.43 -6.76
CA LEU A 225 6.67 -19.14 -5.35
C LEU A 225 7.30 -17.82 -4.86
N ARG A 226 8.51 -17.48 -5.32
CA ARG A 226 9.17 -16.19 -5.07
C ARG A 226 8.45 -14.99 -5.70
N ALA A 227 7.60 -15.25 -6.69
CA ALA A 227 6.82 -14.22 -7.37
C ALA A 227 5.40 -14.07 -6.78
N CYS A 228 5.06 -14.74 -5.67
CA CYS A 228 3.74 -14.59 -5.05
C CYS A 228 3.52 -13.14 -4.58
N ASP A 229 2.35 -12.57 -4.93
CA ASP A 229 2.03 -11.16 -4.74
C ASP A 229 1.30 -10.88 -3.40
N ASP A 230 0.98 -11.93 -2.63
CA ASP A 230 0.25 -11.84 -1.36
C ASP A 230 1.18 -11.50 -0.19
N THR A 231 1.29 -10.21 0.11
CA THR A 231 2.11 -9.71 1.22
C THR A 231 1.40 -9.67 2.58
N SER A 232 0.17 -10.20 2.72
CA SER A 232 -0.63 -10.03 3.95
C SER A 232 -0.30 -11.04 5.07
N LYS A 233 0.41 -12.13 4.72
CA LYS A 233 0.74 -13.26 5.62
C LYS A 233 2.24 -13.30 5.93
N PHE A 234 2.99 -14.33 5.52
CA PHE A 234 4.40 -14.45 5.91
C PHE A 234 5.26 -13.20 5.60
N PRO A 235 5.16 -12.53 4.42
CA PRO A 235 5.94 -11.33 4.13
C PRO A 235 5.54 -10.09 4.95
N ARG A 236 4.44 -10.12 5.72
CA ARG A 236 3.86 -8.91 6.31
C ARG A 236 4.74 -8.27 7.38
N LEU A 237 5.39 -9.06 8.23
CA LEU A 237 6.17 -8.58 9.38
C LEU A 237 7.65 -8.95 9.31
N LEU A 238 8.07 -9.54 8.18
CA LEU A 238 9.44 -9.96 7.90
C LEU A 238 10.29 -8.82 7.33
N PRO A 239 11.63 -8.88 7.46
CA PRO A 239 12.53 -7.89 6.90
C PRO A 239 12.29 -7.62 5.40
N PRO A 240 12.13 -6.35 5.03
CA PRO A 240 11.89 -5.87 3.69
C PRO A 240 12.76 -6.44 2.57
N GLY A 241 12.12 -7.30 1.76
CA GLY A 241 12.67 -8.04 0.63
C GLY A 241 13.75 -9.08 0.95
N LEU A 242 13.78 -9.50 2.21
CA LEU A 242 13.91 -10.91 2.53
C LEU A 242 12.97 -11.69 1.59
N THR A 243 13.51 -12.66 0.88
CA THR A 243 12.75 -13.36 -0.15
C THR A 243 11.96 -14.47 0.50
N VAL A 244 10.65 -14.44 0.30
CA VAL A 244 9.73 -15.44 0.82
C VAL A 244 9.13 -16.19 -0.36
N ALA A 245 9.57 -17.43 -0.56
CA ALA A 245 9.05 -18.29 -1.61
C ALA A 245 7.87 -19.08 -1.06
N HIS A 246 6.65 -18.59 -1.24
CA HIS A 246 5.46 -19.12 -0.55
C HIS A 246 4.21 -19.22 -1.43
N LYS A 247 3.16 -19.85 -0.89
CA LYS A 247 1.81 -19.84 -1.45
C LYS A 247 0.76 -19.73 -0.36
N THR A 248 -0.04 -18.68 -0.45
CA THR A 248 -1.15 -18.43 0.47
C THR A 248 -2.45 -19.15 0.10
N GLY A 249 -3.35 -19.29 1.06
CA GLY A 249 -4.74 -19.69 0.86
C GLY A 249 -5.71 -18.94 1.79
N ALA A 250 -6.87 -18.56 1.24
CA ALA A 250 -7.94 -17.93 1.99
C ALA A 250 -9.33 -18.37 1.51
N VAL A 251 -10.20 -18.72 2.45
CA VAL A 251 -11.68 -18.73 2.35
C VAL A 251 -12.22 -18.29 3.72
N SER A 252 -13.49 -17.89 3.84
CA SER A 252 -13.96 -17.15 5.03
C SER A 252 -13.69 -17.81 6.39
N ASP A 253 -13.59 -19.14 6.48
CA ASP A 253 -13.33 -19.91 7.72
C ASP A 253 -11.88 -20.43 7.87
N THR A 254 -11.00 -20.15 6.90
CA THR A 254 -9.67 -20.76 6.75
C THR A 254 -8.65 -19.74 6.22
N ARG A 255 -7.49 -19.58 6.86
CA ARG A 255 -6.30 -18.92 6.29
C ARG A 255 -5.08 -19.82 6.37
N THR A 256 -4.30 -19.88 5.31
CA THR A 256 -3.12 -20.73 5.21
C THR A 256 -1.98 -20.01 4.52
N ASP A 257 -0.75 -20.36 4.89
CA ASP A 257 0.46 -19.99 4.16
C ASP A 257 1.53 -21.07 4.35
N ALA A 258 2.31 -21.35 3.31
CA ALA A 258 3.44 -22.26 3.38
C ALA A 258 4.54 -21.82 2.41
N GLY A 259 5.79 -21.81 2.86
CA GLY A 259 6.91 -21.34 2.07
C GLY A 259 8.27 -21.43 2.73
N ILE A 260 9.27 -20.86 2.06
CA ILE A 260 10.65 -20.76 2.52
C ILE A 260 11.00 -19.28 2.70
N ILE A 261 11.45 -18.91 3.89
CA ILE A 261 12.08 -17.63 4.17
C ILE A 261 13.58 -17.77 3.89
N GLU A 262 14.10 -17.02 2.92
CA GLU A 262 15.49 -17.07 2.48
C GLU A 262 16.37 -16.17 3.36
N SER A 263 16.61 -16.59 4.61
CA SER A 263 17.49 -15.89 5.57
C SER A 263 18.98 -16.07 5.25
N ARG A 264 19.80 -15.10 5.69
CA ARG A 264 21.27 -15.16 5.61
C ARG A 264 21.85 -16.28 6.48
N ASP A 265 21.15 -16.64 7.56
CA ASP A 265 21.56 -17.63 8.56
C ASP A 265 20.99 -19.04 8.23
N GLY A 266 20.58 -19.25 6.98
CA GLY A 266 20.03 -20.50 6.45
C GLY A 266 18.53 -20.42 6.12
N PRO A 267 18.02 -21.16 5.11
CA PRO A 267 16.61 -21.10 4.74
C PRO A 267 15.70 -21.69 5.82
N ILE A 268 14.58 -21.01 6.12
CA ILE A 268 13.59 -21.46 7.09
C ILE A 268 12.33 -21.88 6.31
N ALA A 269 12.03 -23.18 6.26
CA ALA A 269 10.78 -23.68 5.70
C ALA A 269 9.70 -23.69 6.79
N LEU A 270 8.53 -23.14 6.49
CA LEU A 270 7.40 -23.12 7.43
C LEU A 270 6.05 -23.29 6.73
N CYS A 271 5.08 -23.79 7.49
CA CYS A 271 3.68 -23.90 7.11
C CYS A 271 2.81 -23.54 8.31
N VAL A 272 1.83 -22.66 8.10
CA VAL A 272 0.79 -22.30 9.07
C VAL A 272 -0.56 -22.56 8.43
N LEU A 273 -1.36 -23.42 9.07
CA LEU A 273 -2.70 -23.77 8.65
C LEU A 273 -3.67 -23.31 9.74
N THR A 274 -4.70 -22.55 9.38
CA THR A 274 -5.78 -22.18 10.29
C THR A 274 -7.14 -22.57 9.70
N THR A 275 -8.05 -23.04 10.55
CA THR A 275 -9.45 -23.35 10.19
C THR A 275 -10.37 -23.08 11.37
N ASN A 276 -11.70 -23.06 11.13
CA ASN A 276 -12.71 -22.80 12.16
C ASN A 276 -12.50 -21.45 12.87
N ILE A 277 -11.94 -20.47 12.16
CA ILE A 277 -11.57 -19.16 12.71
C ILE A 277 -12.82 -18.33 13.04
N GLU A 278 -12.77 -17.58 14.14
CA GLU A 278 -13.87 -16.69 14.55
C GLU A 278 -13.94 -15.43 13.68
N ASP A 279 -12.80 -14.80 13.41
CA ASP A 279 -12.70 -13.67 12.50
C ASP A 279 -12.76 -14.13 11.03
N ARG A 280 -13.93 -13.93 10.43
CA ARG A 280 -14.23 -14.26 9.03
C ARG A 280 -14.17 -13.06 8.10
N GLY A 281 -13.62 -11.93 8.57
CA GLY A 281 -13.46 -10.71 7.80
C GLY A 281 -12.53 -10.88 6.59
N TRP A 282 -12.60 -9.93 5.65
CA TRP A 282 -11.70 -9.80 4.50
C TRP A 282 -11.00 -8.44 4.54
N SER A 283 -10.49 -8.09 5.73
CA SER A 283 -9.58 -6.97 5.98
C SER A 283 -8.17 -7.49 6.18
N ASP A 284 -7.16 -6.67 5.89
CA ASP A 284 -5.77 -7.04 6.11
C ASP A 284 -5.51 -7.40 7.58
N ASP A 285 -6.16 -6.72 8.54
CA ASP A 285 -6.06 -7.01 9.98
C ASP A 285 -6.81 -8.29 10.44
N ASN A 286 -7.12 -9.21 9.52
CA ASN A 286 -7.73 -10.49 9.89
C ASN A 286 -6.81 -11.27 10.84
N ALA A 287 -7.38 -11.75 11.95
CA ALA A 287 -6.61 -12.38 13.04
C ALA A 287 -5.76 -13.58 12.57
N ALA A 288 -6.24 -14.34 11.58
CA ALA A 288 -5.55 -15.52 11.08
C ALA A 288 -4.43 -15.17 10.08
N GLU A 289 -4.54 -14.06 9.35
CA GLU A 289 -3.45 -13.55 8.50
C GLU A 289 -2.35 -12.93 9.37
N LEU A 290 -2.74 -12.19 10.41
CA LEU A 290 -1.84 -11.72 11.46
C LEU A 290 -1.15 -12.87 12.19
N LEU A 291 -1.82 -14.00 12.47
CA LEU A 291 -1.16 -15.18 13.06
C LEU A 291 -0.05 -15.72 12.15
N CYS A 292 -0.33 -15.89 10.86
CA CYS A 292 0.66 -16.35 9.89
C CYS A 292 1.88 -15.41 9.86
N ALA A 293 1.63 -14.09 9.81
CA ALA A 293 2.67 -13.07 9.83
C ALA A 293 3.53 -13.09 11.11
N ASN A 294 2.89 -13.17 12.28
CA ASN A 294 3.58 -13.17 13.57
C ASN A 294 4.42 -14.45 13.77
N ILE A 295 3.91 -15.62 13.36
CA ILE A 295 4.66 -16.88 13.42
C ILE A 295 5.87 -16.83 12.48
N ALA A 296 5.73 -16.32 11.26
CA ALA A 296 6.84 -16.15 10.33
C ALA A 296 7.92 -15.21 10.91
N LYS A 297 7.51 -14.06 11.48
CA LYS A 297 8.42 -13.14 12.14
C LYS A 297 9.13 -13.80 13.33
N ALA A 298 8.39 -14.44 14.23
CA ALA A 298 8.96 -15.06 15.42
C ALA A 298 9.93 -16.21 15.09
N ALA A 299 9.68 -16.97 14.02
CA ALA A 299 10.61 -17.97 13.49
C ALA A 299 11.89 -17.32 12.93
N TYR A 300 11.74 -16.27 12.12
CA TYR A 300 12.88 -15.52 11.59
C TYR A 300 13.74 -14.90 12.70
N ASP A 301 13.12 -14.14 13.61
CA ASP A 301 13.77 -13.49 14.76
C ASP A 301 14.48 -14.50 15.68
N TYR A 302 14.04 -15.75 15.72
CA TYR A 302 14.67 -16.80 16.52
C TYR A 302 15.96 -17.34 15.89
N PHE A 303 15.91 -17.65 14.58
CA PHE A 303 17.06 -18.19 13.86
C PHE A 303 18.09 -17.10 13.48
N HIS A 304 17.79 -15.83 13.73
CA HIS A 304 18.68 -14.69 13.53
C HIS A 304 19.38 -14.32 14.85
N ASN A 305 20.68 -14.62 14.97
CA ASN A 305 21.46 -14.27 16.16
C ASN A 305 21.94 -12.81 16.12
N ASP A 306 21.27 -11.92 16.85
CA ASP A 306 21.78 -10.58 17.19
C ASP A 306 22.53 -10.63 18.53
N THR A 307 23.85 -10.83 18.49
CA THR A 307 24.73 -10.50 19.64
C THR A 307 25.09 -9.03 19.63
N ASP A 308 24.08 -8.16 19.77
CA ASP A 308 24.20 -6.72 20.02
C ASP A 308 22.90 -6.21 20.71
N GLU A 309 22.72 -6.55 22.00
CA GLU A 309 21.65 -5.95 22.82
C GLU A 309 22.08 -4.56 23.33
N GLU A 310 21.55 -3.50 22.74
CA GLU A 310 20.72 -2.53 23.49
C GLU A 310 19.87 -1.64 22.58
N SER A 311 18.61 -1.44 22.99
CA SER A 311 17.51 -0.79 22.24
C SER A 311 16.96 -1.62 21.05
N ALA A 312 15.64 -1.82 21.05
CA ALA A 312 14.93 -2.72 20.14
C ALA A 312 15.31 -2.52 18.66
N GLY A 313 15.68 -3.63 18.00
CA GLY A 313 16.09 -3.65 16.59
C GLY A 313 15.08 -2.94 15.68
N PRO A 314 15.57 -2.21 14.65
CA PRO A 314 14.79 -1.15 14.03
C PRO A 314 13.57 -1.71 13.32
N GLN A 315 12.40 -1.21 13.72
CA GLN A 315 11.11 -1.62 13.20
C GLN A 315 11.15 -1.58 11.67
N ILE A 316 10.75 -2.71 11.09
CA ILE A 316 10.52 -2.87 9.66
C ILE A 316 9.47 -1.87 9.24
N LEU A 317 9.79 -1.04 8.25
CA LEU A 317 8.84 -0.07 7.70
C LEU A 317 8.56 -0.38 6.24
N LYS A 318 7.28 -0.52 5.89
CA LYS A 318 6.81 -0.96 4.57
C LYS A 318 5.53 -0.25 4.17
N SER A 319 5.12 -0.44 2.91
CA SER A 319 3.96 0.28 2.38
C SER A 319 2.70 0.02 3.21
N GLY A 320 2.07 1.10 3.71
CA GLY A 320 0.94 1.06 4.64
C GLY A 320 1.28 1.28 6.12
N ASP A 321 2.56 1.23 6.51
CA ASP A 321 2.97 1.63 7.87
C ASP A 321 2.83 3.14 8.06
N THR A 322 2.51 3.57 9.29
CA THR A 322 2.36 4.98 9.63
C THR A 322 3.06 5.37 10.94
N GLY A 323 3.45 6.63 11.05
CA GLY A 323 3.92 7.25 12.30
C GLY A 323 5.34 7.81 12.28
N ALA A 324 5.83 8.24 13.45
CA ALA A 324 7.04 9.05 13.57
C ALA A 324 8.34 8.40 13.04
N LEU A 325 8.42 7.06 13.04
CA LEU A 325 9.58 6.35 12.46
C LEU A 325 9.55 6.37 10.92
N VAL A 326 8.36 6.35 10.31
CA VAL A 326 8.17 6.54 8.86
C VAL A 326 8.56 7.96 8.45
N GLU A 327 8.18 8.97 9.23
CA GLU A 327 8.67 10.34 8.98
C GLU A 327 10.22 10.42 9.06
N ALA A 328 10.84 9.76 10.04
CA ALA A 328 12.30 9.75 10.21
C ALA A 328 12.99 9.06 9.02
N LEU A 329 12.41 7.97 8.52
CA LEU A 329 12.83 7.34 7.28
C LEU A 329 12.70 8.28 6.07
N GLN A 330 11.53 8.87 5.84
CA GLN A 330 11.26 9.75 4.70
C GLN A 330 12.26 10.92 4.64
N ARG A 331 12.62 11.50 5.80
CA ARG A 331 13.67 12.52 5.93
C ARG A 331 15.06 11.97 5.59
N THR A 332 15.40 10.78 6.09
CA THR A 332 16.69 10.13 5.85
C THR A 332 16.91 9.83 4.36
N LEU A 333 15.90 9.29 3.68
CA LEU A 333 15.91 9.04 2.23
C LEU A 333 16.07 10.35 1.45
N ASN A 334 15.27 11.38 1.76
CA ASN A 334 15.32 12.68 1.09
C ASN A 334 16.72 13.34 1.11
N VAL A 335 17.50 13.11 2.17
CA VAL A 335 18.85 13.69 2.36
C VAL A 335 19.95 12.83 1.76
N ARG A 336 19.86 11.50 1.88
CA ARG A 336 20.97 10.57 1.53
C ARG A 336 20.88 10.04 0.09
N LEU A 337 19.69 10.03 -0.52
CA LEU A 337 19.49 9.68 -1.93
C LEU A 337 19.91 10.82 -2.87
N LYS A 338 20.71 10.51 -3.91
CA LYS A 338 21.29 11.45 -4.88
C LYS A 338 21.18 10.94 -6.33
N PRO A 339 20.48 11.67 -7.22
CA PRO A 339 19.62 12.81 -6.92
C PRO A 339 18.43 12.39 -6.05
N SER A 340 18.02 13.23 -5.11
CA SER A 340 16.85 12.94 -4.27
C SER A 340 15.61 12.76 -5.14
N LEU A 341 14.79 11.74 -4.85
CA LEU A 341 13.49 11.61 -5.51
C LEU A 341 12.49 12.68 -5.10
N ASP A 342 12.79 13.34 -3.99
CA ASP A 342 12.04 14.46 -3.49
C ASP A 342 10.61 14.03 -3.07
N ILE A 343 10.55 13.20 -2.02
CA ILE A 343 9.31 12.67 -1.45
C ILE A 343 8.76 13.57 -0.35
N GLY A 344 7.45 13.47 -0.10
CA GLY A 344 6.82 14.06 1.09
C GLY A 344 7.33 13.43 2.39
N THR A 345 7.28 14.20 3.47
CA THR A 345 7.50 13.72 4.83
C THR A 345 6.21 13.91 5.59
N ASP A 346 5.38 12.88 5.58
CA ASP A 346 3.99 12.94 6.02
C ASP A 346 3.63 11.80 6.98
N GLY A 347 4.60 10.91 7.27
CA GLY A 347 4.43 9.80 8.19
C GLY A 347 3.62 8.64 7.64
N ASP A 348 3.21 8.67 6.37
CA ASP A 348 2.55 7.58 5.65
C ASP A 348 3.55 6.90 4.71
N PHE A 349 3.74 5.60 4.87
CA PHE A 349 4.56 4.82 3.96
C PHE A 349 3.74 4.53 2.70
N GLY A 350 3.49 5.57 1.91
CA GLY A 350 2.82 5.45 0.62
C GLY A 350 3.75 5.02 -0.51
N PRO A 351 3.20 4.82 -1.73
CA PRO A 351 3.97 4.42 -2.92
C PRO A 351 5.13 5.36 -3.31
N GLN A 352 5.14 6.61 -2.82
CA GLN A 352 6.28 7.52 -3.01
C GLN A 352 7.43 7.19 -2.07
N THR A 353 7.14 6.94 -0.80
CA THR A 353 8.11 6.47 0.21
C THR A 353 8.75 5.17 -0.26
N GLU A 354 7.93 4.20 -0.68
CA GLU A 354 8.38 2.92 -1.25
C GLU A 354 9.30 3.11 -2.48
N GLN A 355 8.94 4.04 -3.39
CA GLN A 355 9.75 4.33 -4.58
C GLN A 355 11.11 4.98 -4.24
N ALA A 356 11.19 5.79 -3.19
CA ALA A 356 12.45 6.35 -2.69
C ALA A 356 13.29 5.33 -1.92
N VAL A 357 12.65 4.43 -1.17
CA VAL A 357 13.31 3.28 -0.55
C VAL A 357 13.99 2.41 -1.61
N LYS A 358 13.27 2.01 -2.67
CA LYS A 358 13.87 1.30 -3.82
C LYS A 358 15.05 2.09 -4.41
N ALA A 359 14.86 3.37 -4.71
CA ALA A 359 15.93 4.18 -5.30
C ALA A 359 17.17 4.35 -4.39
N PHE A 360 17.01 4.46 -3.06
CA PHE A 360 18.13 4.51 -2.11
C PHE A 360 18.81 3.15 -1.94
N GLN A 361 18.04 2.06 -1.93
CA GLN A 361 18.60 0.71 -2.02
C GLN A 361 19.46 0.56 -3.29
N ARG A 362 18.94 0.99 -4.46
CA ARG A 362 19.67 0.97 -5.73
C ARG A 362 20.97 1.79 -5.69
N GLN A 363 20.99 2.91 -4.96
CA GLN A 363 22.18 3.75 -4.77
C GLN A 363 23.25 3.04 -3.94
N GLU A 364 22.88 2.53 -2.76
CA GLU A 364 23.79 1.83 -1.85
C GLU A 364 24.11 0.40 -2.31
N SER A 365 23.72 0.04 -3.54
CA SER A 365 23.86 -1.29 -4.15
C SER A 365 23.19 -2.42 -3.34
N LEU A 366 22.21 -2.07 -2.52
CA LEU A 366 21.30 -2.97 -1.86
C LEU A 366 20.18 -3.43 -2.82
N LYS A 367 19.47 -4.48 -2.40
CA LYS A 367 18.32 -4.99 -3.14
C LYS A 367 17.18 -3.98 -3.08
N GLU A 368 16.55 -3.70 -4.23
CA GLU A 368 15.39 -2.80 -4.28
C GLU A 368 14.11 -3.51 -3.84
N THR A 369 13.82 -3.42 -2.55
CA THR A 369 12.69 -4.12 -1.93
C THR A 369 11.51 -3.19 -1.70
N GLY A 370 11.75 -1.90 -1.50
CA GLY A 370 10.71 -0.88 -1.29
C GLY A 370 10.29 -0.70 0.14
N GLU A 371 10.75 -1.59 1.00
CA GLU A 371 10.53 -1.51 2.42
C GLU A 371 11.90 -1.47 3.12
N VAL A 372 11.96 -1.08 4.40
CA VAL A 372 13.20 -0.74 5.12
C VAL A 372 13.55 -1.80 6.15
N ASP A 373 14.46 -2.67 5.75
CA ASP A 373 15.02 -3.77 6.54
C ASP A 373 16.25 -3.35 7.34
N ALA A 374 16.79 -4.27 8.14
CA ALA A 374 18.01 -4.05 8.88
C ALA A 374 19.21 -3.69 7.97
N GLN A 375 19.28 -4.19 6.73
CA GLN A 375 20.34 -3.80 5.79
C GLN A 375 20.17 -2.37 5.31
N LEU A 376 18.95 -1.97 4.93
CA LEU A 376 18.70 -0.59 4.56
C LEU A 376 18.81 0.34 5.76
N TRP A 377 18.36 -0.03 6.96
CA TRP A 377 18.60 0.75 8.17
C TRP A 377 20.10 0.92 8.46
N ALA A 378 20.91 -0.12 8.27
CA ALA A 378 22.37 -0.02 8.41
C ALA A 378 23.02 0.87 7.34
N ALA A 379 22.56 0.83 6.08
CA ALA A 379 23.08 1.67 4.99
C ALA A 379 22.54 3.11 5.03
N LEU A 380 21.29 3.30 5.47
CA LEU A 380 20.73 4.58 5.89
C LEU A 380 21.55 5.15 7.06
N GLY A 381 22.20 4.30 7.86
CA GLY A 381 23.02 4.66 9.01
C GLY A 381 22.18 5.18 10.18
N PRO A 382 22.77 5.94 11.11
CA PRO A 382 22.01 6.65 12.13
C PRO A 382 20.92 7.46 11.44
N LEU A 383 19.67 7.21 11.81
CA LEU A 383 18.50 7.90 11.27
C LEU A 383 18.77 9.40 11.23
N VAL A 384 18.35 10.06 10.16
CA VAL A 384 18.18 11.50 10.18
C VAL A 384 16.98 11.77 11.09
N GLU A 385 17.25 11.85 12.41
CA GLU A 385 16.46 12.65 13.36
C GLU A 385 16.01 13.91 12.64
N GLU A 386 14.74 14.30 12.80
CA GLU A 386 14.07 15.34 12.02
C GLU A 386 15.04 16.46 11.63
N GLN A 387 15.70 16.31 10.48
CA GLN A 387 16.61 17.35 10.01
C GLN A 387 15.64 18.47 9.75
N PRO A 388 15.76 19.59 10.50
CA PRO A 388 14.79 20.66 10.42
C PRO A 388 14.71 21.00 8.94
N ALA A 389 13.52 20.76 8.36
CA ALA A 389 13.38 20.70 6.91
C ALA A 389 14.11 21.90 6.29
N PRO A 390 14.87 21.67 5.20
CA PRO A 390 15.95 22.56 4.77
C PRO A 390 15.45 24.00 4.79
N ASP A 391 16.26 24.90 5.37
CA ASP A 391 15.87 26.28 5.65
C ASP A 391 14.95 26.82 4.54
N PRO A 392 13.71 27.23 4.85
CA PRO A 392 12.73 27.59 3.83
C PRO A 392 13.26 28.56 2.78
N ALA A 393 14.13 29.50 3.14
CA ALA A 393 14.72 30.43 2.18
C ALA A 393 15.70 29.75 1.20
N VAL A 394 16.41 28.70 1.65
CA VAL A 394 17.29 27.89 0.79
C VAL A 394 16.47 26.96 -0.10
N PHE A 395 15.51 26.22 0.48
CA PHE A 395 14.70 25.24 -0.26
C PHE A 395 13.83 25.90 -1.34
N ASN A 396 13.27 27.08 -1.05
CA ASN A 396 12.42 27.83 -1.98
C ASN A 396 13.23 28.58 -3.06
N ALA A 397 14.54 28.74 -2.88
CA ALA A 397 15.42 29.40 -3.86
C ALA A 397 15.99 28.44 -4.92
N GLU A 398 15.89 27.12 -4.72
CA GLU A 398 16.41 26.12 -5.65
C GLU A 398 15.57 26.07 -6.95
N LYS A 399 16.26 26.03 -8.10
CA LYS A 399 15.63 26.02 -9.42
C LYS A 399 15.73 24.65 -10.07
N ILE A 400 14.60 23.93 -10.11
CA ILE A 400 14.53 22.64 -10.81
C ILE A 400 14.66 22.84 -12.33
N LYS A 401 15.64 22.17 -12.94
CA LYS A 401 15.84 22.16 -14.39
C LYS A 401 14.80 21.29 -15.08
N LYS A 402 13.98 21.89 -15.96
CA LYS A 402 13.00 21.16 -16.77
C LYS A 402 13.67 20.38 -17.92
N GLN A 403 13.05 19.27 -18.31
CA GLN A 403 13.35 18.54 -19.54
C GLN A 403 12.79 19.28 -20.76
N PRO A 404 13.44 19.22 -21.95
CA PRO A 404 12.94 19.86 -23.16
C PRO A 404 11.54 19.39 -23.56
N ALA A 405 10.77 20.27 -24.20
CA ALA A 405 9.43 19.95 -24.69
C ALA A 405 9.42 18.71 -25.62
N GLU A 406 8.46 17.81 -25.40
CA GLU A 406 8.41 16.51 -26.08
C GLU A 406 8.14 16.60 -27.59
N LYS A 407 8.42 15.53 -28.35
CA LYS A 407 8.08 15.46 -29.79
C LYS A 407 6.58 15.21 -29.99
N LEU A 408 6.01 15.83 -31.03
CA LEU A 408 4.64 15.60 -31.48
C LEU A 408 4.62 14.36 -32.39
N THR A 409 4.00 13.26 -31.94
CA THR A 409 4.01 11.96 -32.65
C THR A 409 2.77 11.12 -32.34
N GLY A 410 2.15 10.52 -33.38
CA GLY A 410 1.20 9.41 -33.27
C GLY A 410 -0.25 9.78 -32.91
N PRO A 411 -1.25 8.98 -33.34
CA PRO A 411 -2.66 9.16 -32.96
C PRO A 411 -2.91 8.76 -31.49
N PRO A 412 -3.94 9.31 -30.84
CA PRO A 412 -4.18 9.09 -29.42
C PRO A 412 -4.74 7.69 -29.14
N ALA A 413 -4.05 6.95 -28.29
CA ALA A 413 -4.62 5.88 -27.48
C ALA A 413 -4.57 6.34 -26.02
N THR A 414 -5.66 6.14 -25.28
CA THR A 414 -5.80 6.50 -23.86
C THR A 414 -6.31 5.32 -23.05
N THR A 415 -5.82 5.12 -21.84
CA THR A 415 -6.33 4.09 -20.91
C THR A 415 -7.43 4.60 -19.99
N CYS A 416 -7.58 5.92 -19.86
CA CYS A 416 -8.59 6.56 -19.03
C CYS A 416 -10.03 6.38 -19.52
N GLN A 417 -10.94 6.22 -18.56
CA GLN A 417 -12.37 6.02 -18.81
C GLN A 417 -13.11 7.30 -19.26
N ALA A 418 -12.59 8.49 -18.95
CA ALA A 418 -13.10 9.74 -19.52
C ALA A 418 -11.99 10.82 -19.60
N TRP A 419 -12.10 11.72 -20.56
CA TRP A 419 -11.22 12.88 -20.68
C TRP A 419 -11.89 14.08 -21.35
N ALA A 420 -11.32 15.27 -21.14
CA ALA A 420 -11.70 16.52 -21.79
C ALA A 420 -10.48 17.39 -22.09
N ILE A 421 -10.52 18.13 -23.20
CA ILE A 421 -9.53 19.13 -23.60
C ILE A 421 -10.25 20.44 -23.87
N GLY A 422 -9.78 21.54 -23.28
CA GLY A 422 -10.30 22.88 -23.54
C GLY A 422 -9.23 23.93 -23.77
N ASP A 423 -9.62 25.03 -24.42
CA ASP A 423 -8.78 26.22 -24.53
C ASP A 423 -8.69 26.92 -23.17
N SER A 424 -7.45 27.14 -22.70
CA SER A 424 -7.20 27.75 -21.40
C SER A 424 -7.73 29.20 -21.30
N LYS A 425 -7.74 29.94 -22.42
CA LYS A 425 -8.09 31.37 -22.45
C LYS A 425 -9.61 31.60 -22.34
N SER A 426 -10.41 30.81 -23.05
CA SER A 426 -11.86 30.94 -23.10
C SER A 426 -12.62 29.96 -22.20
N GLY A 427 -11.97 28.88 -21.75
CA GLY A 427 -12.61 27.79 -21.00
C GLY A 427 -13.51 26.89 -21.86
N ASN A 428 -13.54 27.10 -23.19
CA ASN A 428 -14.34 26.31 -24.10
C ASN A 428 -13.81 24.87 -24.20
N LEU A 429 -14.70 23.89 -24.07
CA LEU A 429 -14.45 22.50 -24.43
C LEU A 429 -14.16 22.43 -25.94
N LEU A 430 -13.05 21.82 -26.32
CA LEU A 430 -12.66 21.59 -27.71
C LEU A 430 -12.92 20.13 -28.13
N TRP A 431 -12.53 19.18 -27.27
CA TRP A 431 -12.66 17.74 -27.50
C TRP A 431 -12.89 16.99 -26.20
N GLY A 432 -13.58 15.86 -26.26
CA GLY A 432 -13.85 15.00 -25.11
C GLY A 432 -14.06 13.54 -25.49
N MET A 433 -14.02 12.69 -24.47
CA MET A 433 -14.46 11.30 -24.51
C MET A 433 -15.15 11.00 -23.19
N HIS A 434 -16.45 10.72 -23.23
CA HIS A 434 -17.29 10.48 -22.05
C HIS A 434 -17.20 11.66 -21.04
N GLU A 435 -17.03 12.88 -21.56
CA GLU A 435 -16.69 14.09 -20.82
C GLU A 435 -17.77 14.55 -19.83
N ASP A 436 -19.02 14.15 -20.08
CA ASP A 436 -20.19 14.40 -19.22
C ASP A 436 -20.56 13.20 -18.32
N GLU A 437 -19.82 12.08 -18.38
CA GLU A 437 -20.05 10.97 -17.46
C GLU A 437 -19.54 11.29 -16.06
N LYS A 438 -20.35 10.97 -15.05
CA LYS A 438 -19.97 11.11 -13.64
C LYS A 438 -18.99 10.03 -13.25
N ARG A 439 -17.87 10.45 -12.65
CA ARG A 439 -16.87 9.56 -12.04
C ARG A 439 -16.43 10.11 -10.69
N ASP A 440 -15.85 9.24 -9.86
CA ASP A 440 -15.10 9.68 -8.68
C ASP A 440 -13.84 10.41 -9.14
N ILE A 441 -13.51 11.53 -8.49
CA ILE A 441 -12.50 12.48 -9.00
C ILE A 441 -11.23 12.58 -8.16
N ALA A 442 -11.20 11.88 -7.02
CA ALA A 442 -10.09 11.88 -6.07
C ALA A 442 -9.62 13.30 -5.70
N SER A 443 -8.33 13.48 -5.40
CA SER A 443 -7.77 14.78 -4.98
C SER A 443 -7.82 15.93 -6.00
N THR A 444 -8.40 15.75 -7.20
CA THR A 444 -8.73 16.90 -8.07
C THR A 444 -9.82 17.79 -7.43
N THR A 445 -10.60 17.25 -6.49
CA THR A 445 -11.47 18.00 -5.55
C THR A 445 -10.76 19.20 -4.90
N LYS A 446 -9.45 19.09 -4.60
CA LYS A 446 -8.67 20.15 -3.94
C LYS A 446 -8.54 21.42 -4.78
N ILE A 447 -8.80 21.37 -6.10
CA ILE A 447 -8.90 22.58 -6.94
C ILE A 447 -10.04 23.47 -6.43
N MET A 448 -11.21 22.91 -6.09
CA MET A 448 -12.34 23.68 -5.54
C MET A 448 -12.00 24.22 -4.15
N THR A 449 -11.38 23.41 -3.29
CA THR A 449 -10.94 23.80 -1.95
C THR A 449 -9.99 25.01 -1.98
N ALA A 450 -8.99 24.99 -2.87
CA ALA A 450 -8.08 26.12 -3.07
C ALA A 450 -8.77 27.32 -3.74
N TYR A 451 -9.62 27.08 -4.74
CA TYR A 451 -10.33 28.13 -5.48
C TYR A 451 -11.23 28.96 -4.56
N LEU A 452 -11.98 28.33 -3.66
CA LEU A 452 -12.82 29.05 -2.68
C LEU A 452 -12.01 30.04 -1.83
N VAL A 453 -10.91 29.57 -1.23
CA VAL A 453 -10.06 30.38 -0.36
C VAL A 453 -9.39 31.51 -1.14
N LEU A 454 -8.86 31.21 -2.34
CA LEU A 454 -8.15 32.19 -3.16
C LEU A 454 -9.06 33.21 -3.85
N ASN A 455 -10.29 32.82 -4.18
CA ASN A 455 -11.33 33.74 -4.65
C ASN A 455 -11.75 34.68 -3.52
N TYR A 456 -11.99 34.17 -2.31
CA TYR A 456 -12.29 34.99 -1.13
C TYR A 456 -11.14 35.95 -0.79
N ALA A 457 -9.90 35.48 -0.89
CA ALA A 457 -8.69 36.27 -0.65
C ALA A 457 -8.42 37.38 -1.70
N GLN A 458 -9.21 37.48 -2.79
CA GLN A 458 -9.13 38.63 -3.68
C GLN A 458 -9.68 39.91 -3.03
N ASP A 459 -10.79 39.77 -2.29
CA ASP A 459 -11.42 40.87 -1.54
C ASP A 459 -10.86 40.97 -0.11
N HIS A 460 -10.37 39.86 0.43
CA HIS A 460 -9.85 39.72 1.80
C HIS A 460 -8.39 39.20 1.82
N PRO A 461 -7.42 39.94 1.27
CA PRO A 461 -6.03 39.47 1.17
C PRO A 461 -5.38 39.15 2.53
N GLU A 462 -5.87 39.74 3.62
CA GLU A 462 -5.41 39.50 4.98
C GLU A 462 -5.58 38.04 5.43
N VAL A 463 -6.53 37.29 4.89
CA VAL A 463 -6.76 35.90 5.32
C VAL A 463 -5.62 34.96 4.97
N LEU A 464 -4.78 35.32 4.00
CA LEU A 464 -3.60 34.52 3.64
C LEU A 464 -2.56 34.53 4.76
N ASP A 465 -2.53 35.58 5.58
CA ASP A 465 -1.58 35.72 6.68
C ASP A 465 -2.17 35.31 8.04
N GLU A 466 -3.45 34.90 8.08
CA GLU A 466 -4.08 34.30 9.26
C GLU A 466 -3.44 32.96 9.62
N ILE A 467 -3.36 32.70 10.94
CA ILE A 467 -2.84 31.45 11.50
C ILE A 467 -3.97 30.45 11.75
N VAL A 468 -3.83 29.26 11.19
CA VAL A 468 -4.66 28.08 11.42
C VAL A 468 -3.97 27.18 12.46
N GLU A 469 -4.71 26.71 13.46
CA GLU A 469 -4.26 25.71 14.42
C GLU A 469 -4.88 24.35 14.06
N PHE A 470 -4.06 23.32 13.89
CA PHE A 470 -4.52 22.03 13.38
C PHE A 470 -5.34 21.25 14.40
N SER A 471 -6.52 20.81 13.99
CA SER A 471 -7.39 19.96 14.80
C SER A 471 -6.93 18.50 14.76
N LYS A 472 -7.37 17.69 15.74
CA LYS A 472 -7.22 16.23 15.67
C LYS A 472 -7.98 15.59 14.50
N ARG A 473 -9.01 16.25 13.97
CA ARG A 473 -9.75 15.77 12.80
C ARG A 473 -8.89 15.92 11.55
N ALA A 474 -8.23 17.06 11.38
CA ALA A 474 -7.28 17.28 10.29
C ALA A 474 -6.12 16.27 10.35
N ASP A 475 -5.44 16.19 11.49
CA ASP A 475 -4.31 15.28 11.74
C ASP A 475 -4.65 13.80 11.47
N ASN A 476 -5.79 13.31 11.98
CA ASN A 476 -6.23 11.93 11.79
C ASN A 476 -6.85 11.62 10.41
N THR A 477 -6.80 12.54 9.44
CA THR A 477 -7.39 12.30 8.10
C THR A 477 -6.42 11.52 7.21
N GLY A 478 -6.66 10.22 7.07
CA GLY A 478 -5.81 9.32 6.28
C GLY A 478 -5.70 9.63 4.77
N GLY A 479 -4.66 9.05 4.15
CA GLY A 479 -4.19 9.37 2.81
C GLY A 479 -3.14 10.48 2.81
N SER A 480 -2.74 10.96 1.62
CA SER A 480 -1.67 11.96 1.47
C SER A 480 -1.84 13.16 2.40
N THR A 481 -0.78 13.56 3.10
CA THR A 481 -0.82 14.59 4.14
C THR A 481 0.25 15.67 3.93
N ALA A 482 -0.01 16.89 4.42
CA ALA A 482 0.96 17.98 4.50
C ALA A 482 1.88 17.85 5.75
N GLY A 483 1.63 16.87 6.61
CA GLY A 483 2.47 16.54 7.76
C GLY A 483 2.41 17.58 8.88
N VAL A 484 1.32 18.36 8.97
CA VAL A 484 1.08 19.30 10.08
C VAL A 484 0.26 18.59 11.17
N ARG A 485 0.78 18.55 12.39
CA ARG A 485 0.24 17.73 13.49
C ARG A 485 -0.77 18.50 14.34
N ALA A 486 -1.62 17.82 15.09
CA ALA A 486 -2.63 18.44 15.95
C ALA A 486 -2.01 19.42 16.97
N GLY A 487 -2.54 20.64 17.02
CA GLY A 487 -2.05 21.75 17.85
C GLY A 487 -0.87 22.53 17.25
N GLU A 488 -0.32 22.13 16.09
CA GLU A 488 0.62 22.95 15.33
C GLU A 488 -0.08 24.08 14.59
N LYS A 489 0.66 25.17 14.35
CA LYS A 489 0.16 26.42 13.80
C LYS A 489 0.92 26.83 12.55
N ILE A 490 0.16 27.21 11.53
CA ILE A 490 0.66 27.55 10.19
C ILE A 490 -0.22 28.65 9.57
N SER A 491 0.31 29.52 8.71
CA SER A 491 -0.53 30.50 8.01
C SER A 491 -1.29 29.88 6.84
N VAL A 492 -2.41 30.48 6.43
CA VAL A 492 -3.21 30.02 5.28
C VAL A 492 -2.40 30.01 3.99
N ARG A 493 -1.52 30.99 3.77
CA ARG A 493 -0.60 31.07 2.63
C ARG A 493 0.29 29.84 2.51
N GLU A 494 0.89 29.43 3.61
CA GLU A 494 1.73 28.23 3.65
C GLU A 494 0.86 26.96 3.55
N LEU A 495 -0.29 26.93 4.21
CA LEU A 495 -1.23 25.81 4.19
C LEU A 495 -1.76 25.50 2.77
N LEU A 496 -1.88 26.51 1.90
CA LEU A 496 -2.26 26.32 0.49
C LEU A 496 -1.15 25.63 -0.33
N TYR A 497 0.13 25.80 0.01
CA TYR A 497 1.20 24.96 -0.55
C TYR A 497 1.05 23.51 -0.08
N GLY A 498 0.80 23.28 1.22
CA GLY A 498 0.52 21.95 1.78
C GLY A 498 -0.72 21.26 1.19
N LEU A 499 -1.74 22.03 0.82
CA LEU A 499 -2.93 21.53 0.10
C LEU A 499 -2.58 21.07 -1.33
N LEU A 500 -1.84 21.88 -2.08
CA LEU A 500 -1.73 21.74 -3.53
C LEU A 500 -0.53 20.89 -4.00
N LEU A 501 0.62 21.02 -3.34
CA LEU A 501 1.86 20.34 -3.74
C LEU A 501 1.84 18.84 -3.37
N PRO A 502 1.88 18.47 -2.06
CA PRO A 502 1.91 17.08 -1.63
C PRO A 502 0.51 16.43 -1.67
N SER A 503 -0.54 17.23 -1.91
CA SER A 503 -1.94 16.82 -1.92
C SER A 503 -2.55 16.56 -0.52
N GLY A 504 -2.17 17.35 0.50
CA GLY A 504 -2.55 17.13 1.90
C GLY A 504 -4.06 17.10 2.17
N ASN A 505 -4.54 15.97 2.69
CA ASN A 505 -5.92 15.75 3.14
C ASN A 505 -6.19 16.47 4.47
N ASP A 506 -5.25 16.39 5.39
CA ASP A 506 -5.14 17.16 6.62
C ASP A 506 -5.32 18.68 6.35
N ALA A 507 -4.58 19.21 5.37
CA ALA A 507 -4.68 20.61 4.96
C ALA A 507 -6.06 20.98 4.39
N SER A 508 -6.70 20.08 3.62
CA SER A 508 -8.08 20.24 3.17
C SER A 508 -9.07 20.34 4.32
N VAL A 509 -8.92 19.52 5.36
CA VAL A 509 -9.81 19.52 6.54
C VAL A 509 -9.58 20.78 7.37
N ALA A 510 -8.33 21.15 7.65
CA ALA A 510 -7.99 22.37 8.38
C ALA A 510 -8.51 23.64 7.68
N ILE A 511 -8.39 23.72 6.34
CA ILE A 511 -8.99 24.80 5.54
C ILE A 511 -10.51 24.83 5.68
N ALA A 512 -11.16 23.67 5.60
CA ALA A 512 -12.62 23.57 5.71
C ALA A 512 -13.13 24.02 7.09
N GLU A 513 -12.46 23.58 8.17
CA GLU A 513 -12.78 23.99 9.54
C GLU A 513 -12.53 25.49 9.78
N HIS A 514 -11.52 26.10 9.15
CA HIS A 514 -11.18 27.52 9.35
C HIS A 514 -12.06 28.49 8.53
N PHE A 515 -12.43 28.11 7.30
CA PHE A 515 -13.12 28.99 6.35
C PHE A 515 -14.62 28.75 6.20
N GLY A 516 -15.13 27.54 6.46
CA GLY A 516 -16.51 27.15 6.13
C GLY A 516 -17.60 28.13 6.59
N PRO A 517 -17.60 28.59 7.86
CA PRO A 517 -18.54 29.59 8.35
C PRO A 517 -18.51 30.93 7.60
N ARG A 518 -17.35 31.34 7.08
CA ARG A 518 -17.14 32.64 6.43
C ARG A 518 -17.65 32.64 4.99
N LEU A 519 -17.44 31.54 4.28
CA LEU A 519 -17.80 31.37 2.87
C LEU A 519 -19.31 31.21 2.65
N LEU A 520 -20.06 30.81 3.67
CA LEU A 520 -21.51 30.59 3.59
C LEU A 520 -22.35 31.87 3.80
N GLY A 521 -21.77 32.94 4.38
CA GLY A 521 -22.41 34.26 4.51
C GLY A 521 -23.70 34.36 5.36
N ASP A 522 -24.17 33.25 5.94
CA ASP A 522 -25.47 33.14 6.61
C ASP A 522 -25.37 33.38 8.13
N SER A 523 -26.35 34.10 8.68
CA SER A 523 -26.47 34.33 10.13
C SER A 523 -26.94 33.09 10.92
N ASN A 524 -27.45 32.06 10.24
CA ASN A 524 -27.84 30.76 10.83
C ASN A 524 -26.70 29.71 10.86
N VAL A 525 -25.46 30.14 11.04
CA VAL A 525 -24.28 29.26 11.06
C VAL A 525 -23.92 28.75 12.48
N ARG A 526 -24.49 29.34 13.54
CA ARG A 526 -24.10 29.07 14.94
C ARG A 526 -24.17 27.61 15.42
N ASP A 527 -25.04 26.79 14.81
CA ASP A 527 -25.28 25.40 15.22
C ASP A 527 -24.80 24.36 14.17
N ARG A 528 -24.06 24.78 13.12
CA ARG A 528 -23.55 23.89 12.06
C ARG A 528 -22.04 23.65 12.21
N ASP A 529 -21.59 22.43 11.88
CA ASP A 529 -20.17 22.10 11.84
C ASP A 529 -19.47 22.91 10.74
N ALA A 530 -18.30 23.46 11.06
CA ALA A 530 -17.57 24.37 10.17
C ALA A 530 -17.15 23.66 8.86
N TYR A 531 -16.75 22.40 8.96
CA TYR A 531 -16.41 21.54 7.83
C TYR A 531 -17.60 21.30 6.89
N ASP A 532 -18.79 21.02 7.43
CA ASP A 532 -20.02 20.85 6.63
C ASP A 532 -20.43 22.17 5.95
N CYS A 533 -20.23 23.31 6.63
CA CYS A 533 -20.40 24.62 6.03
C CYS A 533 -19.50 24.84 4.81
N PHE A 534 -18.23 24.39 4.86
CA PHE A 534 -17.33 24.46 3.72
C PHE A 534 -17.80 23.57 2.55
N ILE A 535 -18.26 22.35 2.82
CA ILE A 535 -18.79 21.45 1.79
C ILE A 535 -20.02 22.06 1.10
N GLN A 536 -20.90 22.76 1.83
CA GLN A 536 -22.00 23.49 1.22
C GLN A 536 -21.48 24.58 0.26
N ALA A 537 -20.52 25.41 0.72
CA ALA A 537 -19.91 26.45 -0.12
C ALA A 537 -19.23 25.90 -1.39
N MET A 538 -18.63 24.69 -1.34
CA MET A 538 -18.09 24.00 -2.53
C MET A 538 -19.20 23.67 -3.54
N ASN A 539 -20.37 23.23 -3.08
CA ASN A 539 -21.50 22.91 -3.96
C ASN A 539 -22.19 24.18 -4.49
N ASP A 540 -22.31 25.22 -3.68
CA ASP A 540 -22.84 26.52 -4.12
C ASP A 540 -21.94 27.15 -5.19
N MET A 541 -20.62 27.06 -5.03
CA MET A 541 -19.66 27.49 -6.05
C MET A 541 -19.72 26.62 -7.30
N ALA A 542 -19.90 25.31 -7.18
CA ALA A 542 -20.12 24.43 -8.33
C ALA A 542 -21.33 24.89 -9.17
N ILE A 543 -22.43 25.30 -8.53
CA ILE A 543 -23.60 25.88 -9.20
C ILE A 543 -23.24 27.20 -9.90
N GLN A 544 -22.52 28.10 -9.23
CA GLN A 544 -22.09 29.39 -9.81
C GLN A 544 -21.21 29.20 -11.05
N LEU A 545 -20.28 28.23 -11.02
CA LEU A 545 -19.42 27.85 -12.14
C LEU A 545 -20.12 26.96 -13.20
N LYS A 546 -21.44 26.72 -13.07
CA LYS A 546 -22.25 25.87 -13.96
C LYS A 546 -21.72 24.44 -14.09
N MET A 547 -21.19 23.90 -13.00
CA MET A 547 -20.74 22.52 -12.84
C MET A 547 -21.92 21.61 -12.43
N THR A 548 -22.93 21.52 -13.30
CA THR A 548 -24.25 20.95 -12.98
C THR A 548 -24.25 19.44 -12.72
N SER A 549 -23.17 18.73 -13.07
CA SER A 549 -23.04 17.30 -12.84
C SER A 549 -22.21 16.97 -11.61
N THR A 550 -21.69 17.99 -10.92
CA THR A 550 -20.77 17.86 -9.78
C THR A 550 -21.48 17.85 -8.42
N GLY A 551 -20.99 17.01 -7.50
CA GLY A 551 -21.37 17.00 -6.10
C GLY A 551 -20.15 16.81 -5.19
N PHE A 552 -19.93 17.73 -4.26
CA PHE A 552 -18.87 17.63 -3.25
C PHE A 552 -19.44 17.10 -1.93
N LYS A 553 -18.71 16.17 -1.29
CA LYS A 553 -19.07 15.56 0.02
C LYS A 553 -17.97 15.71 1.08
N ASN A 554 -16.76 16.03 0.63
CA ASN A 554 -15.58 16.32 1.44
C ASN A 554 -14.65 17.25 0.64
N PRO A 555 -13.71 17.96 1.30
CA PRO A 555 -12.79 18.91 0.65
C PRO A 555 -11.50 18.25 0.12
N ASN A 556 -11.35 16.92 0.23
CA ASN A 556 -10.07 16.23 0.05
C ASN A 556 -10.06 15.22 -1.13
N GLY A 557 -11.20 14.67 -1.53
CA GLY A 557 -11.29 13.69 -2.61
C GLY A 557 -11.48 12.23 -2.18
N LEU A 558 -11.66 11.94 -0.89
CA LEU A 558 -11.84 10.56 -0.43
C LEU A 558 -13.19 9.97 -0.92
N PRO A 559 -13.28 8.66 -1.22
CA PRO A 559 -14.49 8.06 -1.78
C PRO A 559 -15.69 8.18 -0.83
N GLN A 560 -16.80 8.70 -1.33
CA GLN A 560 -18.06 8.85 -0.60
C GLN A 560 -19.22 8.93 -1.60
N GLU A 561 -20.38 8.37 -1.24
CA GLU A 561 -21.53 8.32 -2.15
C GLU A 561 -21.97 9.72 -2.59
N GLY A 562 -22.03 9.93 -3.91
CA GLY A 562 -22.35 11.22 -4.52
C GLY A 562 -21.20 12.25 -4.50
N HIS A 563 -19.95 11.84 -4.23
CA HIS A 563 -18.76 12.68 -4.37
C HIS A 563 -18.14 12.58 -5.77
N GLN A 564 -18.85 13.11 -6.77
CA GLN A 564 -18.54 12.87 -8.18
C GLN A 564 -18.60 14.15 -9.02
N SER A 565 -17.91 14.14 -10.15
CA SER A 565 -17.93 15.20 -11.16
C SER A 565 -17.66 14.59 -12.54
N THR A 566 -17.51 15.42 -13.56
CA THR A 566 -17.26 15.01 -14.96
C THR A 566 -16.00 15.70 -15.47
N ALA A 567 -15.44 15.22 -16.59
CA ALA A 567 -14.25 15.86 -17.16
C ALA A 567 -14.54 17.29 -17.65
N GLY A 568 -15.75 17.52 -18.21
CA GLY A 568 -16.23 18.83 -18.63
C GLY A 568 -16.47 19.80 -17.47
N ASP A 569 -16.94 19.33 -16.31
CA ASP A 569 -17.11 20.18 -15.13
C ASP A 569 -15.77 20.56 -14.48
N LEU A 570 -14.84 19.61 -14.36
CA LEU A 570 -13.49 19.89 -13.87
C LEU A 570 -12.70 20.83 -14.80
N LEU A 571 -12.95 20.78 -16.12
CA LEU A 571 -12.39 21.73 -17.08
C LEU A 571 -12.82 23.17 -16.78
N LYS A 572 -14.11 23.42 -16.48
CA LYS A 572 -14.62 24.74 -16.08
C LYS A 572 -13.91 25.22 -14.82
N LEU A 573 -13.87 24.38 -13.78
CA LEU A 573 -13.22 24.69 -12.51
C LEU A 573 -11.73 25.02 -12.70
N ALA A 574 -11.02 24.24 -13.51
CA ALA A 574 -9.62 24.47 -13.84
C ALA A 574 -9.40 25.79 -14.57
N HIS A 575 -10.24 26.11 -15.56
CA HIS A 575 -10.17 27.40 -16.27
C HIS A 575 -10.36 28.58 -15.31
N HIS A 576 -11.38 28.54 -14.45
CA HIS A 576 -11.63 29.60 -13.45
C HIS A 576 -10.49 29.72 -12.44
N ALA A 577 -10.00 28.62 -11.88
CA ALA A 577 -8.88 28.63 -10.95
C ALA A 577 -7.59 29.19 -11.59
N MET A 578 -7.30 28.84 -12.85
CA MET A 578 -6.13 29.36 -13.57
C MET A 578 -6.23 30.85 -13.95
N GLN A 579 -7.39 31.51 -13.79
CA GLN A 579 -7.44 32.98 -13.89
C GLN A 579 -6.81 33.67 -12.68
N LEU A 580 -6.81 33.04 -11.50
CA LEU A 580 -6.21 33.59 -10.28
C LEU A 580 -4.68 33.53 -10.38
N PRO A 581 -3.95 34.66 -10.37
CA PRO A 581 -2.49 34.66 -10.48
C PRO A 581 -1.82 33.83 -9.38
N THR A 582 -2.32 33.93 -8.14
CA THR A 582 -1.81 33.17 -7.00
C THR A 582 -2.06 31.68 -7.15
N PHE A 583 -3.20 31.22 -7.68
CA PHE A 583 -3.43 29.79 -7.92
C PHE A 583 -2.42 29.25 -8.95
N ARG A 584 -2.16 29.99 -10.03
CA ARG A 584 -1.13 29.63 -11.01
C ARG A 584 0.26 29.53 -10.37
N GLU A 585 0.61 30.46 -9.49
CA GLU A 585 1.85 30.40 -8.70
C GLU A 585 1.92 29.10 -7.88
N TYR A 586 0.93 28.83 -7.00
CA TYR A 586 0.89 27.61 -6.19
C TYR A 586 1.03 26.33 -7.03
N VAL A 587 0.24 26.17 -8.10
CA VAL A 587 0.22 24.91 -8.85
C VAL A 587 1.39 24.74 -9.82
N ALA A 588 2.07 25.82 -10.20
CA ALA A 588 3.30 25.78 -10.99
C ALA A 588 4.57 25.62 -10.13
N THR A 589 4.49 25.90 -8.83
CA THR A 589 5.59 25.70 -7.88
C THR A 589 5.93 24.21 -7.76
N ASN A 590 7.20 23.88 -7.95
CA ASN A 590 7.69 22.50 -7.90
C ASN A 590 7.92 22.02 -6.46
N GLN A 591 8.43 22.91 -5.61
CA GLN A 591 8.75 22.62 -4.21
C GLN A 591 8.59 23.90 -3.38
N HIS A 592 8.15 23.76 -2.13
CA HIS A 592 7.98 24.85 -1.18
C HIS A 592 8.15 24.35 0.26
N GLY A 593 8.83 25.13 1.09
CA GLY A 593 9.05 24.85 2.50
C GLY A 593 8.65 26.04 3.38
N CYS A 594 8.29 25.73 4.63
CA CYS A 594 7.76 26.68 5.60
C CYS A 594 8.18 26.30 7.04
N THR A 595 7.82 27.11 8.03
CA THR A 595 8.01 26.80 9.46
C THR A 595 6.66 26.77 10.17
N VAL A 596 6.40 25.71 10.93
CA VAL A 596 5.22 25.58 11.81
C VAL A 596 5.61 25.78 13.26
N THR A 597 4.66 26.26 14.08
CA THR A 597 4.86 26.46 15.53
C THR A 597 3.93 25.55 16.32
N GLY A 598 4.48 24.68 17.15
CA GLY A 598 3.73 23.68 17.92
C GLY A 598 3.36 24.08 19.34
N PRO A 599 2.61 23.22 20.06
CA PRO A 599 2.26 23.43 21.46
C PRO A 599 3.50 23.61 22.34
N GLY A 600 3.49 24.64 23.20
CA GLY A 600 4.67 25.03 24.00
C GLY A 600 5.69 25.89 23.24
N GLY A 601 5.44 26.23 21.98
CA GLY A 601 6.24 27.21 21.22
C GLY A 601 7.48 26.62 20.53
N TYR A 602 7.59 25.31 20.40
CA TYR A 602 8.61 24.72 19.53
C TYR A 602 8.34 25.09 18.07
N GLN A 603 9.40 25.15 17.26
CA GLN A 603 9.29 25.36 15.83
C GLN A 603 9.98 24.22 15.09
N ARG A 604 9.39 23.81 13.96
CA ARG A 604 10.01 22.90 13.01
C ARG A 604 9.64 23.31 11.59
N ASN A 605 10.49 22.98 10.63
CA ASN A 605 10.23 23.29 9.24
C ASN A 605 9.53 22.11 8.55
N LEU A 606 8.75 22.43 7.52
CA LEU A 606 8.17 21.48 6.57
C LEU A 606 8.72 21.76 5.17
N ALA A 607 8.74 20.73 4.33
CA ALA A 607 9.13 20.84 2.92
C ALA A 607 8.23 19.95 2.06
N TRP A 608 7.57 20.55 1.08
CA TRP A 608 6.59 19.92 0.21
C TRP A 608 6.93 20.07 -1.25
N LYS A 609 6.48 19.09 -2.04
CA LYS A 609 6.91 18.89 -3.42
C LYS A 609 5.72 18.50 -4.27
N ASN A 610 5.70 18.98 -5.50
CA ASN A 610 4.51 18.90 -6.35
C ASN A 610 4.35 17.50 -6.94
N THR A 611 3.21 16.87 -6.62
CA THR A 611 2.85 15.54 -7.12
C THR A 611 2.68 15.47 -8.64
N ASN A 612 2.47 16.60 -9.34
CA ASN A 612 2.32 16.62 -10.79
C ASN A 612 3.67 16.54 -11.53
N ARG A 613 4.02 15.32 -11.97
CA ARG A 613 5.27 15.02 -12.67
C ARG A 613 5.46 15.77 -14.00
N LEU A 614 4.38 16.30 -14.62
CA LEU A 614 4.50 17.06 -15.87
C LEU A 614 5.30 18.35 -15.72
N LEU A 615 5.30 18.98 -14.53
CA LEU A 615 6.05 20.21 -14.25
C LEU A 615 7.56 20.08 -14.50
N ARG A 616 8.10 18.85 -14.44
CA ARG A 616 9.50 18.53 -14.76
C ARG A 616 9.82 18.63 -16.26
N THR A 617 8.85 18.95 -17.11
CA THR A 617 9.00 19.12 -18.57
C THR A 617 8.55 20.52 -19.01
N GLU A 618 9.27 21.13 -19.96
CA GLU A 618 8.93 22.41 -20.55
C GLU A 618 7.55 22.38 -21.24
N GLY A 619 6.81 23.47 -21.12
CA GLY A 619 5.45 23.60 -21.66
C GLY A 619 4.34 23.13 -20.72
N TYR A 620 4.61 22.62 -19.52
CA TYR A 620 3.58 22.29 -18.52
C TYR A 620 3.58 23.22 -17.31
N GLU A 621 2.38 23.52 -16.83
CA GLU A 621 2.07 24.62 -15.89
C GLU A 621 1.33 24.16 -14.62
N GLY A 622 1.09 22.85 -14.44
CA GLY A 622 0.66 22.27 -13.16
C GLY A 622 -0.81 21.87 -13.11
N ILE A 623 -1.55 22.46 -12.18
CA ILE A 623 -2.88 22.07 -11.65
C ILE A 623 -2.84 20.89 -10.65
N LYS A 624 -3.45 19.71 -10.89
CA LYS A 624 -3.69 18.75 -9.80
C LYS A 624 -3.88 17.28 -10.22
N THR A 625 -3.21 16.41 -9.49
CA THR A 625 -3.34 14.94 -9.50
C THR A 625 -4.44 14.44 -8.55
N GLY A 626 -5.01 13.27 -8.80
CA GLY A 626 -5.82 12.55 -7.81
C GLY A 626 -5.82 11.03 -8.02
N THR A 627 -5.81 10.25 -6.95
CA THR A 627 -5.87 8.77 -7.03
C THR A 627 -6.71 8.22 -5.88
N THR A 628 -7.63 7.30 -6.16
CA THR A 628 -8.24 6.38 -5.18
C THR A 628 -8.59 5.07 -5.89
N ASN A 629 -8.84 3.99 -5.14
CA ASN A 629 -9.23 2.71 -5.74
C ASN A 629 -10.53 2.82 -6.57
N ALA A 630 -11.45 3.70 -6.18
CA ALA A 630 -12.71 3.94 -6.89
C ALA A 630 -12.54 4.86 -8.12
N ALA A 631 -11.74 5.92 -8.00
CA ALA A 631 -11.52 6.90 -9.08
C ALA A 631 -10.51 6.44 -10.14
N GLY A 632 -9.68 5.43 -9.84
CA GLY A 632 -8.47 5.16 -10.61
C GLY A 632 -7.49 6.34 -10.55
N ALA A 633 -6.73 6.53 -11.63
CA ALA A 633 -5.74 7.60 -11.73
C ALA A 633 -6.28 8.83 -12.51
N CYS A 634 -6.43 9.96 -11.83
CA CYS A 634 -6.97 11.22 -12.38
C CYS A 634 -5.90 12.32 -12.46
N LEU A 635 -6.02 13.21 -13.45
CA LEU A 635 -5.14 14.37 -13.63
C LEU A 635 -5.92 15.51 -14.28
N VAL A 636 -5.92 16.68 -13.65
CA VAL A 636 -6.19 17.95 -14.30
C VAL A 636 -4.86 18.66 -14.52
N SER A 637 -4.62 19.17 -15.72
CA SER A 637 -3.37 19.84 -16.06
C SER A 637 -3.56 20.98 -17.04
N GLN A 638 -2.61 21.92 -17.06
CA GLN A 638 -2.47 22.91 -18.13
C GLN A 638 -1.09 22.81 -18.78
N GLY A 639 -1.04 23.04 -20.09
CA GLY A 639 0.20 23.17 -20.84
C GLY A 639 0.11 24.14 -22.00
N THR A 640 1.21 24.83 -22.26
CA THR A 640 1.37 25.83 -23.33
C THR A 640 2.47 25.42 -24.30
N ARG A 641 2.17 25.46 -25.61
CA ARG A 641 3.14 25.24 -26.68
C ARG A 641 2.87 26.18 -27.84
N ASN A 642 3.91 26.79 -28.41
CA ASN A 642 3.81 27.70 -29.56
C ASN A 642 2.80 28.88 -29.40
N GLY A 643 2.40 29.23 -28.17
CA GLY A 643 1.38 30.26 -27.87
C GLY A 643 -0.05 29.73 -27.65
N GLU A 644 -0.26 28.43 -27.84
CA GLU A 644 -1.51 27.71 -27.57
C GLU A 644 -1.47 27.09 -26.17
N SER A 645 -2.40 27.52 -25.31
CA SER A 645 -2.52 27.05 -23.92
C SER A 645 -3.77 26.20 -23.80
N LEU A 646 -3.60 24.93 -23.41
CA LEU A 646 -4.67 23.95 -23.30
C LEU A 646 -4.78 23.43 -21.87
N ILE A 647 -6.00 23.15 -21.43
CA ILE A 647 -6.28 22.39 -20.21
C ILE A 647 -6.70 20.98 -20.62
N VAL A 648 -6.10 19.97 -19.99
CA VAL A 648 -6.43 18.54 -20.20
C VAL A 648 -6.85 17.91 -18.88
N VAL A 649 -8.02 17.27 -18.89
CA VAL A 649 -8.61 16.51 -17.78
C VAL A 649 -8.63 15.03 -18.15
N ILE A 650 -8.13 14.18 -17.23
CA ILE A 650 -8.08 12.72 -17.29
C ILE A 650 -8.81 12.17 -16.06
N LEU A 651 -9.75 11.25 -16.25
CA LEU A 651 -10.45 10.54 -15.19
C LEU A 651 -10.40 9.01 -15.41
N GLY A 652 -10.03 8.26 -14.37
CA GLY A 652 -10.03 6.79 -14.40
C GLY A 652 -8.98 6.16 -15.30
N ALA A 653 -7.75 6.69 -15.38
CA ALA A 653 -6.64 5.96 -16.02
C ALA A 653 -6.29 4.69 -15.23
N THR A 654 -5.88 3.65 -15.95
CA THR A 654 -5.64 2.30 -15.39
C THR A 654 -4.46 2.21 -14.44
N SER A 655 -3.56 3.20 -14.43
CA SER A 655 -2.44 3.27 -13.49
C SER A 655 -1.96 4.70 -13.27
N SER A 656 -1.18 4.92 -12.21
CA SER A 656 -0.64 6.23 -11.88
C SER A 656 0.27 6.83 -12.93
N ASP A 657 1.04 6.01 -13.66
CA ASP A 657 1.82 6.47 -14.81
C ASP A 657 0.99 6.54 -16.10
N GLY A 658 -0.05 5.71 -16.23
CA GLY A 658 -1.04 5.76 -17.31
C GLY A 658 -1.63 7.15 -17.50
N ARG A 659 -2.03 7.84 -16.41
CA ARG A 659 -2.56 9.22 -16.49
C ARG A 659 -1.62 10.20 -17.21
N TYR A 660 -0.30 10.02 -17.07
CA TYR A 660 0.70 10.87 -17.68
C TYR A 660 1.01 10.45 -19.13
N VAL A 661 0.83 9.19 -19.48
CA VAL A 661 0.85 8.73 -20.88
C VAL A 661 -0.36 9.29 -21.61
N ASP A 662 -1.56 9.13 -21.05
CA ASP A 662 -2.83 9.61 -21.59
C ASP A 662 -2.81 11.13 -21.81
N ALA A 663 -2.50 11.90 -20.76
CA ALA A 663 -2.41 13.35 -20.88
C ALA A 663 -1.41 13.79 -21.97
N ARG A 664 -0.22 13.19 -22.03
CA ARG A 664 0.78 13.52 -23.05
C ARG A 664 0.33 13.15 -24.46
N ASN A 665 -0.34 12.02 -24.64
CA ASN A 665 -0.92 11.62 -25.92
C ASN A 665 -1.97 12.66 -26.37
N LEU A 666 -2.86 13.08 -25.47
CA LEU A 666 -3.86 14.12 -25.75
C LEU A 666 -3.23 15.48 -26.09
N TYR A 667 -2.26 15.97 -25.30
CA TYR A 667 -1.55 17.23 -25.59
C TYR A 667 -0.82 17.18 -26.94
N ARG A 668 -0.06 16.09 -27.21
CA ARG A 668 0.68 15.94 -28.47
C ARG A 668 -0.25 15.87 -29.67
N TRP A 669 -1.44 15.29 -29.53
CA TRP A 669 -2.46 15.27 -30.57
C TRP A 669 -3.14 16.62 -30.76
N ALA A 670 -3.53 17.29 -29.66
CA ALA A 670 -4.23 18.57 -29.68
C ALA A 670 -3.39 19.72 -30.26
N TRP A 671 -2.11 19.82 -29.91
CA TRP A 671 -1.16 20.79 -30.50
C TRP A 671 -0.79 20.50 -31.97
N GLN A 672 -1.38 19.46 -32.59
CA GLN A 672 -1.32 19.23 -34.04
C GLN A 672 -2.64 19.57 -34.74
N GLN A 673 -3.72 19.81 -34.00
CA GLN A 673 -5.01 20.20 -34.56
C GLN A 673 -5.04 21.72 -34.79
N PRO A 674 -5.59 22.21 -35.91
CA PRO A 674 -5.87 23.63 -36.04
C PRO A 674 -6.97 24.00 -35.04
N ILE A 675 -6.64 24.80 -34.03
CA ILE A 675 -7.65 25.42 -33.15
C ILE A 675 -8.38 26.47 -33.98
N SER A 676 -9.48 26.09 -34.61
CA SER A 676 -10.34 27.00 -35.35
C SER A 676 -10.96 28.00 -34.36
N GLU A 677 -10.66 29.29 -34.53
CA GLU A 677 -11.39 30.35 -33.83
C GLU A 677 -12.91 30.16 -34.06
N PRO A 678 -13.76 30.39 -33.05
CA PRO A 678 -15.20 30.39 -33.24
C PRO A 678 -15.57 31.37 -34.35
N GLY A 679 -16.09 30.84 -35.46
CA GLY A 679 -16.37 31.67 -36.63
C GLY A 679 -17.33 32.80 -36.28
N ASN A 680 -17.00 34.02 -36.71
CA ASN A 680 -17.91 35.17 -36.67
C ASN A 680 -19.17 34.85 -37.51
N GLY A 681 -20.19 34.30 -36.86
CA GLY A 681 -21.51 34.08 -37.43
C GLY A 681 -22.26 35.39 -37.54
N ASN A 682 -22.46 35.85 -38.77
CA ASN A 682 -23.49 36.85 -39.13
C ASN A 682 -24.90 36.25 -39.01
#